data_AF-A0A925WJ14-F1
#
_entry.id   AF-A0A925WJ14-F1
#
_cell.length_a   1.000
_cell.length_b   1.000
_cell.length_c   1.000
_cell.angle_alpha   90.00
_cell.angle_beta   90.00
_cell.angle_gamma   90.00
#
_symmetry.space_group_name_H-M   'P 1'
#
loop_
_entity.id
_entity.type
_entity.pdbx_description
1 polymer ?
#
loop_
_entity_poly.entity_id
_entity_poly.type
_entity_poly.pdbx_seq_one_letter_code
_entity_poly.pdbx_strand_id
1 'polypeptide(L)'
;LEGVKRGIDYDLTVDSAGVSAEIAEKFPHLANLTVLKIAPEDFKRIPAMLRGQVAVSAVGADGTLLDATVLQIAGVLDDLYANDAALGVVFDAGGVPTISVWAPTAKSVILQLFDDEAAASEGTPFEMTRDDGTGVWSVTGEASWYGKYYVYAVEVYVRTTGKVETNIVTDPYAVSLATNSTRTQIIDLNDPALKPEGWDALVKPALDAPEDITLYELHIRDFSIIDDSVRPEYRGKYLAFTEVESNGMAHLAGLAAAGMTHLHLLPTFDLATIQEIESERTEPDAALLAGFPPDSDQQQATILPIRDADGFNWGYDPYHYTVPEGSYATDPAGTTRIVEFRQMVEALNRNGLRVVMDVVYNHTSSAGQGERSVLDKIVPDYYYRLDESGNIATSTCCPNTASEHTMMEKLMVDSLLVWATQYKVDAFRFDLMGHHMKRNMLAVQAALGALTLETDGVDGASIYLYGEGWNFGEVADNARGENATQLNLGGTGIGTFSDRLRDAVRGGNPFGGLQEQGFINGLYVNPNGITPGTEAQQLAQLLLFSDQIRVGLAGNLAAYSFTGRAGDMITGADVPYGGSPAGYTLDPQEHIVYIDKHDNETLFDIIQLKAPLETTMADRVRMQNLGLSIITLSQGVPFYHAGGDMLRSKSLDRNSYNSGDWYNALDWGYADNNWGKGLPLSSDNQGNYGVMQPLLANPDLKPTQADILANVAHFRELLQVRYSSPLFRLQTAEQVQTMLGFLNTGPDQTPGLIVMTLTDSENLDAEYAQIVVLFNAQPDTVTFADAGLVDAALTLHPVLAASADSMVQTSTFDATTGTFSVPALTTAVFVLPDVQ
;
A
#
# COMPACT_ATOMS: atom_id res chain seq x y z
N LEU A 1 -39.17 18.44 -16.52
CA LEU A 1 -39.01 17.18 -17.27
C LEU A 1 -39.46 17.41 -18.71
N GLU A 2 -38.55 17.90 -19.54
CA GLU A 2 -38.75 17.74 -20.99
C GLU A 2 -38.43 16.26 -21.28
N GLY A 3 -39.45 15.40 -21.38
CA GLY A 3 -39.28 13.94 -21.48
C GLY A 3 -38.45 13.42 -22.66
N VAL A 4 -38.47 12.11 -22.89
CA VAL A 4 -37.92 11.49 -24.11
C VAL A 4 -38.67 12.04 -25.32
N LYS A 5 -38.03 12.94 -26.09
CA LYS A 5 -38.69 13.70 -27.18
C LYS A 5 -38.60 13.02 -28.55
N ARG A 6 -37.63 12.12 -28.76
CA ARG A 6 -37.31 11.45 -30.04
C ARG A 6 -36.61 10.11 -29.77
N GLY A 7 -36.96 9.05 -30.48
CA GLY A 7 -36.33 7.73 -30.33
C GLY A 7 -37.05 6.62 -31.09
N ILE A 8 -36.52 5.40 -30.98
CA ILE A 8 -37.25 4.17 -31.27
C ILE A 8 -37.66 3.60 -29.91
N ASP A 9 -38.96 3.44 -29.70
CA ASP A 9 -39.50 2.97 -28.43
C ASP A 9 -39.62 1.44 -28.43
N TYR A 10 -39.32 0.85 -27.28
CA TYR A 10 -39.44 -0.58 -27.02
C TYR A 10 -40.23 -0.77 -25.73
N ASP A 11 -41.32 -1.53 -25.81
CA ASP A 11 -42.15 -1.79 -24.64
C ASP A 11 -41.41 -2.72 -23.67
N LEU A 12 -41.41 -2.35 -22.40
CA LEU A 12 -40.88 -3.17 -21.32
C LEU A 12 -42.04 -3.79 -20.52
N THR A 13 -41.88 -5.04 -20.12
CA THR A 13 -42.86 -5.75 -19.28
C THR A 13 -42.32 -5.93 -17.87
N VAL A 14 -43.16 -5.69 -16.86
CA VAL A 14 -42.77 -5.95 -15.47
C VAL A 14 -42.64 -7.46 -15.28
N ASP A 15 -41.50 -7.91 -14.77
CA ASP A 15 -41.33 -9.28 -14.31
C ASP A 15 -41.77 -9.41 -12.85
N SER A 16 -42.89 -10.09 -12.63
CA SER A 16 -43.40 -10.35 -11.28
C SER A 16 -42.49 -11.25 -10.43
N ALA A 17 -41.52 -11.95 -11.04
CA ALA A 17 -40.55 -12.75 -10.31
C ALA A 17 -39.49 -11.90 -9.57
N GLY A 18 -39.33 -10.62 -9.94
CA GLY A 18 -38.29 -9.75 -9.37
C GLY A 18 -36.89 -10.09 -9.88
N VAL A 19 -35.87 -9.60 -9.16
CA VAL A 19 -34.45 -9.85 -9.48
C VAL A 19 -34.12 -11.32 -9.24
N SER A 20 -33.44 -11.96 -10.19
CA SER A 20 -32.99 -13.36 -10.02
C SER A 20 -31.92 -13.46 -8.93
N ALA A 21 -31.76 -14.65 -8.33
CA ALA A 21 -30.72 -14.88 -7.32
C ALA A 21 -29.32 -14.58 -7.87
N GLU A 22 -29.04 -14.93 -9.13
CA GLU A 22 -27.77 -14.67 -9.81
C GLU A 22 -27.47 -13.17 -9.95
N ILE A 23 -28.46 -12.37 -10.36
CA ILE A 23 -28.29 -10.91 -10.47
C ILE A 23 -28.16 -10.29 -9.07
N ALA A 24 -28.92 -10.78 -8.08
CA ALA A 24 -28.82 -10.30 -6.71
C ALA A 24 -27.47 -10.65 -6.06
N GLU A 25 -26.84 -11.76 -6.45
CA GLU A 25 -25.48 -12.10 -6.01
C GLU A 25 -24.43 -11.20 -6.67
N LYS A 26 -24.55 -10.94 -7.98
CA LYS A 26 -23.63 -10.04 -8.71
C LYS A 26 -23.80 -8.57 -8.30
N PHE A 27 -25.03 -8.13 -8.03
CA PHE A 27 -25.39 -6.75 -7.72
C PHE A 27 -26.32 -6.67 -6.50
N PRO A 28 -25.83 -6.96 -5.27
CA PRO A 28 -26.67 -7.05 -4.08
C PRO A 28 -27.42 -5.75 -3.75
N HIS A 29 -26.80 -4.61 -3.97
CA HIS A 29 -27.43 -3.29 -3.86
C HIS A 29 -28.67 -3.08 -4.77
N LEU A 30 -28.84 -3.88 -5.82
CA LEU A 30 -29.98 -3.79 -6.75
C LEU A 30 -31.07 -4.84 -6.49
N ALA A 31 -30.89 -5.74 -5.52
CA ALA A 31 -31.71 -6.95 -5.34
C ALA A 31 -33.21 -6.67 -5.12
N ASN A 32 -33.57 -5.49 -4.63
CA ASN A 32 -34.95 -5.10 -4.33
C ASN A 32 -35.62 -4.23 -5.40
N LEU A 33 -34.96 -4.01 -6.55
CA LEU A 33 -35.51 -3.19 -7.62
C LEU A 33 -36.57 -3.92 -8.45
N THR A 34 -37.41 -3.14 -9.14
CA THR A 34 -38.38 -3.68 -10.10
C THR A 34 -37.66 -4.14 -11.36
N VAL A 35 -37.93 -5.37 -11.81
CA VAL A 35 -37.37 -5.90 -13.04
C VAL A 35 -38.29 -5.60 -14.22
N LEU A 36 -37.70 -5.00 -15.25
CA LEU A 36 -38.34 -4.69 -16.52
C LEU A 36 -37.68 -5.52 -17.63
N LYS A 37 -38.48 -6.30 -18.36
CA LYS A 37 -38.03 -7.17 -19.45
C LYS A 37 -38.26 -6.54 -20.80
N ILE A 38 -37.22 -6.51 -21.61
CA ILE A 38 -37.31 -6.31 -23.06
C ILE A 38 -37.78 -7.62 -23.74
N ALA A 39 -38.57 -7.50 -24.80
CA ALA A 39 -39.10 -8.66 -25.51
C ALA A 39 -37.97 -9.45 -26.20
N PRO A 40 -37.99 -10.81 -26.19
CA PRO A 40 -36.93 -11.63 -26.79
C PRO A 40 -36.64 -11.31 -28.27
N GLU A 41 -37.66 -10.94 -29.04
CA GLU A 41 -37.53 -10.55 -30.45
C GLU A 41 -36.72 -9.27 -30.67
N ASP A 42 -36.59 -8.43 -29.63
CA ASP A 42 -35.83 -7.17 -29.65
C ASP A 42 -34.39 -7.32 -29.14
N PHE A 43 -33.99 -8.48 -28.60
CA PHE A 43 -32.63 -8.72 -28.10
C PHE A 43 -31.56 -8.40 -29.14
N LYS A 44 -31.80 -8.76 -30.41
CA LYS A 44 -30.89 -8.47 -31.54
C LYS A 44 -30.65 -6.98 -31.80
N ARG A 45 -31.44 -6.09 -31.19
CA ARG A 45 -31.33 -4.63 -31.34
C ARG A 45 -30.50 -4.00 -30.22
N ILE A 46 -30.33 -4.69 -29.08
CA ILE A 46 -29.58 -4.21 -27.92
C ILE A 46 -28.17 -3.73 -28.31
N PRO A 47 -27.37 -4.48 -29.10
CA PRO A 47 -26.05 -4.00 -29.54
C PRO A 47 -26.06 -2.62 -30.20
N ALA A 48 -27.08 -2.32 -31.01
CA ALA A 48 -27.21 -1.01 -31.65
C ALA A 48 -27.67 0.07 -30.66
N MET A 49 -28.52 -0.27 -29.68
CA MET A 49 -28.97 0.67 -28.64
C MET A 49 -27.81 1.13 -27.76
N LEU A 50 -26.95 0.19 -27.34
CA LEU A 50 -25.83 0.46 -26.43
C LEU A 50 -24.74 1.39 -27.02
N ARG A 51 -24.79 1.68 -28.32
CA ARG A 51 -23.88 2.61 -29.01
C ARG A 51 -24.46 4.03 -29.13
N GLY A 52 -25.57 4.31 -28.44
CA GLY A 52 -26.25 5.60 -28.44
C GLY A 52 -26.80 5.95 -27.07
N GLN A 53 -27.66 6.97 -27.02
CA GLN A 53 -28.37 7.33 -25.81
C GLN A 53 -29.50 6.32 -25.54
N VAL A 54 -29.50 5.72 -24.36
CA VAL A 54 -30.59 4.86 -23.89
C VAL A 54 -31.20 5.46 -22.63
N ALA A 55 -32.53 5.52 -22.61
CA ALA A 55 -33.31 5.99 -21.47
C ALA A 55 -34.55 5.11 -21.29
N VAL A 56 -35.05 5.04 -20.07
CA VAL A 56 -36.33 4.43 -19.72
C VAL A 56 -37.30 5.52 -19.31
N SER A 57 -38.56 5.41 -19.74
CA SER A 57 -39.63 6.34 -19.34
C SER A 57 -40.86 5.57 -18.90
N ALA A 58 -41.47 6.03 -17.81
CA ALA A 58 -42.77 5.56 -17.34
C ALA A 58 -43.85 6.53 -17.83
N VAL A 59 -44.88 5.99 -18.49
CA VAL A 59 -45.99 6.76 -19.05
C VAL A 59 -47.30 6.26 -18.46
N GLY A 60 -48.15 7.19 -18.01
CA GLY A 60 -49.47 6.90 -17.48
C GLY A 60 -50.43 6.38 -18.54
N ALA A 61 -51.54 5.77 -18.11
CA ALA A 61 -52.55 5.23 -19.02
C ALA A 61 -53.20 6.29 -19.95
N ASP A 62 -53.09 7.57 -19.58
CA ASP A 62 -53.55 8.72 -20.35
C ASP A 62 -52.48 9.29 -21.30
N GLY A 63 -51.30 8.67 -21.37
CA GLY A 63 -50.16 9.13 -22.17
C GLY A 63 -49.29 10.19 -21.48
N THR A 64 -49.58 10.55 -20.23
CA THR A 64 -48.77 11.53 -19.49
C THR A 64 -47.44 10.90 -19.06
N LEU A 65 -46.32 11.56 -19.35
CA LEU A 65 -45.01 11.16 -18.82
C LEU A 65 -45.02 11.28 -17.29
N LEU A 66 -44.77 10.17 -16.60
CA LEU A 66 -44.66 10.12 -15.14
C LEU A 66 -43.22 10.32 -14.69
N ASP A 67 -42.29 9.63 -15.35
CA ASP A 67 -40.87 9.70 -15.01
C ASP A 67 -40.00 9.29 -16.21
N ALA A 68 -38.74 9.71 -16.22
CA ALA A 68 -37.74 9.24 -17.18
C ALA A 68 -36.32 9.33 -16.59
N THR A 69 -35.52 8.30 -16.85
CA THR A 69 -34.11 8.27 -16.44
C THR A 69 -33.23 7.58 -17.48
N VAL A 70 -31.94 7.83 -17.42
CA VAL A 70 -30.90 7.17 -18.23
C VAL A 70 -30.49 5.84 -17.57
N LEU A 71 -29.95 4.90 -18.35
CA LEU A 71 -29.53 3.59 -17.82
C LEU A 71 -28.03 3.56 -17.47
N GLN A 72 -27.70 2.86 -16.39
CA GLN A 72 -26.36 2.33 -16.15
C GLN A 72 -26.25 0.99 -16.89
N ILE A 73 -25.25 0.82 -17.74
CA ILE A 73 -25.20 -0.27 -18.73
C ILE A 73 -24.09 -1.29 -18.49
N ALA A 74 -23.29 -1.16 -17.43
CA ALA A 74 -22.11 -2.01 -17.21
C ALA A 74 -22.46 -3.51 -17.16
N GLY A 75 -23.54 -3.89 -16.47
CA GLY A 75 -23.98 -5.28 -16.39
C GLY A 75 -24.29 -5.92 -17.75
N VAL A 76 -25.00 -5.22 -18.64
CA VAL A 76 -25.30 -5.76 -19.98
C VAL A 76 -24.08 -5.72 -20.91
N LEU A 77 -23.11 -4.85 -20.67
CA LEU A 77 -21.84 -4.88 -21.38
C LEU A 77 -21.02 -6.13 -21.02
N ASP A 78 -21.01 -6.51 -19.74
CA ASP A 78 -20.42 -7.79 -19.31
C ASP A 78 -21.12 -8.97 -19.99
N ASP A 79 -22.44 -9.04 -19.92
CA ASP A 79 -23.22 -10.17 -20.44
C ASP A 79 -23.03 -10.40 -21.95
N LEU A 80 -22.76 -9.33 -22.71
CA LEU A 80 -22.63 -9.39 -24.17
C LEU A 80 -21.19 -9.44 -24.66
N TYR A 81 -20.26 -8.80 -23.95
CA TYR A 81 -18.95 -8.45 -24.50
C TYR A 81 -17.76 -8.74 -23.59
N ALA A 82 -17.95 -9.18 -22.34
CA ALA A 82 -16.81 -9.61 -21.52
C ALA A 82 -16.11 -10.81 -22.18
N ASN A 83 -14.77 -10.78 -22.24
CA ASN A 83 -13.99 -11.78 -22.97
C ASN A 83 -12.50 -11.75 -22.55
N ASP A 84 -11.75 -12.77 -22.97
CA ASP A 84 -10.32 -12.93 -22.68
C ASP A 84 -9.39 -12.51 -23.84
N ALA A 85 -9.86 -11.69 -24.79
CA ALA A 85 -9.02 -11.25 -25.91
C ALA A 85 -7.79 -10.49 -25.39
N ALA A 86 -6.67 -10.63 -26.11
CA ALA A 86 -5.49 -9.83 -25.87
C ALA A 86 -5.74 -8.37 -26.30
N LEU A 87 -5.44 -7.44 -25.40
CA LEU A 87 -5.61 -5.99 -25.59
C LEU A 87 -4.25 -5.29 -25.55
N GLY A 88 -4.20 -4.05 -26.04
CA GLY A 88 -2.95 -3.34 -26.26
C GLY A 88 -2.24 -3.81 -27.52
N VAL A 89 -0.91 -3.83 -27.49
CA VAL A 89 -0.04 -4.17 -28.62
C VAL A 89 0.40 -5.63 -28.52
N VAL A 90 0.11 -6.43 -29.55
CA VAL A 90 0.59 -7.82 -29.68
C VAL A 90 1.36 -7.99 -30.99
N PHE A 91 2.58 -8.52 -30.92
CA PHE A 91 3.40 -8.79 -32.09
C PHE A 91 3.24 -10.23 -32.56
N ASP A 92 3.16 -10.43 -33.87
CA ASP A 92 3.29 -11.76 -34.47
C ASP A 92 4.77 -12.20 -34.59
N ALA A 93 5.00 -13.44 -35.04
CA ALA A 93 6.35 -13.97 -35.24
C ALA A 93 7.19 -13.21 -36.28
N GLY A 94 6.57 -12.38 -37.12
CA GLY A 94 7.22 -11.50 -38.09
C GLY A 94 7.50 -10.09 -37.55
N GLY A 95 7.16 -9.81 -36.29
CA GLY A 95 7.29 -8.50 -35.67
C GLY A 95 6.24 -7.49 -36.14
N VAL A 96 5.12 -7.95 -36.70
CA VAL A 96 4.01 -7.07 -37.10
C VAL A 96 3.08 -6.86 -35.90
N PRO A 97 2.82 -5.61 -35.49
CA PRO A 97 1.92 -5.34 -34.37
C PRO A 97 0.46 -5.41 -34.80
N THR A 98 -0.36 -6.02 -33.94
CA THR A 98 -1.82 -5.82 -33.90
C THR A 98 -2.16 -5.05 -32.65
N ILE A 99 -2.88 -3.95 -32.81
CA ILE A 99 -3.23 -3.02 -31.74
C ILE A 99 -4.73 -3.15 -31.50
N SER A 100 -5.13 -3.42 -30.26
CA SER A 100 -6.50 -3.78 -29.89
C SER A 100 -7.00 -3.04 -28.65
N VAL A 101 -8.23 -2.53 -28.69
CA VAL A 101 -8.89 -1.88 -27.55
C VAL A 101 -10.34 -2.34 -27.40
N TRP A 102 -10.76 -2.63 -26.17
CA TRP A 102 -12.14 -2.97 -25.87
C TRP A 102 -12.99 -1.69 -25.79
N ALA A 103 -13.88 -1.49 -26.76
CA ALA A 103 -14.72 -0.29 -26.84
C ALA A 103 -16.11 -0.65 -27.39
N PRO A 104 -16.91 -1.45 -26.64
CA PRO A 104 -18.14 -2.06 -27.16
C PRO A 104 -19.23 -1.04 -27.51
N THR A 105 -19.23 0.12 -26.84
CA THR A 105 -20.20 1.21 -27.03
C THR A 105 -19.75 2.24 -28.08
N ALA A 106 -18.50 2.18 -28.54
CA ALA A 106 -17.96 3.12 -29.52
C ALA A 106 -18.67 2.98 -30.88
N LYS A 107 -18.87 4.12 -31.55
CA LYS A 107 -19.39 4.23 -32.91
C LYS A 107 -18.30 4.02 -33.96
N SER A 108 -17.12 4.55 -33.70
CA SER A 108 -15.92 4.36 -34.50
C SER A 108 -14.69 4.46 -33.60
N VAL A 109 -13.62 3.78 -33.98
CA VAL A 109 -12.29 3.92 -33.37
C VAL A 109 -11.28 4.05 -34.49
N ILE A 110 -10.52 5.15 -34.47
CA ILE A 110 -9.43 5.42 -35.40
C ILE A 110 -8.14 5.45 -34.60
N LEU A 111 -7.14 4.67 -35.01
CA LEU A 111 -5.79 4.78 -34.48
C LEU A 111 -5.05 5.92 -35.21
N GLN A 112 -4.53 6.88 -34.47
CA GLN A 112 -3.67 7.94 -35.00
C GLN A 112 -2.20 7.55 -34.75
N LEU A 113 -1.45 7.27 -35.81
CA LEU A 113 -0.04 6.85 -35.72
C LEU A 113 0.91 8.03 -35.94
N PHE A 114 1.92 8.19 -35.10
CA PHE A 114 2.89 9.28 -35.13
C PHE A 114 4.32 8.73 -35.23
N ASP A 115 5.16 9.43 -35.98
CA ASP A 115 6.58 9.06 -36.12
C ASP A 115 7.42 9.38 -34.89
N ASP A 116 6.95 10.30 -34.04
CA ASP A 116 7.64 10.79 -32.84
C ASP A 116 6.63 11.20 -31.75
N GLU A 117 7.12 11.69 -30.61
CA GLU A 117 6.31 12.21 -29.50
C GLU A 117 6.00 13.71 -29.59
N ALA A 118 6.50 14.43 -30.60
CA ALA A 118 6.39 15.89 -30.62
C ALA A 118 4.94 16.34 -30.73
N ALA A 119 4.52 17.27 -29.86
CA ALA A 119 3.14 17.73 -29.77
C ALA A 119 2.58 18.31 -31.08
N ALA A 120 3.44 18.87 -31.93
CA ALA A 120 3.06 19.43 -33.23
C ALA A 120 2.91 18.40 -34.36
N SER A 121 3.34 17.15 -34.14
CA SER A 121 3.27 16.10 -35.15
C SER A 121 1.83 15.70 -35.44
N GLU A 122 1.50 15.56 -36.73
CA GLU A 122 0.19 15.10 -37.18
C GLU A 122 0.15 13.57 -37.26
N GLY A 123 -0.93 12.98 -36.77
CA GLY A 123 -1.13 11.53 -36.80
C GLY A 123 -1.62 11.05 -38.17
N THR A 124 -1.14 9.89 -38.60
CA THR A 124 -1.69 9.16 -39.74
C THR A 124 -2.87 8.31 -39.26
N PRO A 125 -4.09 8.52 -39.77
CA PRO A 125 -5.27 7.79 -39.29
C PRO A 125 -5.38 6.39 -39.90
N PHE A 126 -5.72 5.41 -39.07
CA PHE A 126 -6.06 4.04 -39.46
C PHE A 126 -7.39 3.64 -38.83
N GLU A 127 -8.38 3.36 -39.67
CA GLU A 127 -9.68 2.83 -39.21
C GLU A 127 -9.49 1.45 -38.57
N MET A 128 -10.00 1.28 -37.35
CA MET A 128 -9.97 -0.01 -36.67
C MET A 128 -11.21 -0.83 -37.02
N THR A 129 -11.07 -2.14 -37.04
CA THR A 129 -12.17 -3.08 -37.29
C THR A 129 -12.73 -3.60 -35.98
N ARG A 130 -14.04 -3.44 -35.78
CA ARG A 130 -14.77 -3.99 -34.64
C ARG A 130 -15.08 -5.48 -34.84
N ASP A 131 -14.83 -6.30 -33.83
CA ASP A 131 -15.43 -7.62 -33.66
C ASP A 131 -16.77 -7.47 -32.92
N ASP A 132 -17.86 -7.86 -33.57
CA ASP A 132 -19.20 -7.71 -33.02
C ASP A 132 -19.51 -8.67 -31.85
N GLY A 133 -18.77 -9.78 -31.72
CA GLY A 133 -18.95 -10.73 -30.63
C GLY A 133 -18.27 -10.31 -29.33
N THR A 134 -17.20 -9.52 -29.41
CA THR A 134 -16.39 -9.11 -28.25
C THR A 134 -16.43 -7.61 -27.98
N GLY A 135 -16.84 -6.79 -28.95
CA GLY A 135 -16.77 -5.34 -28.87
C GLY A 135 -15.35 -4.78 -28.96
N VAL A 136 -14.35 -5.62 -29.27
CA VAL A 136 -12.95 -5.22 -29.45
C VAL A 136 -12.77 -4.59 -30.82
N TRP A 137 -12.04 -3.48 -30.86
CA TRP A 137 -11.58 -2.84 -32.10
C TRP A 137 -10.11 -3.16 -32.29
N SER A 138 -9.71 -3.53 -33.51
CA SER A 138 -8.32 -3.88 -33.81
C SER A 138 -7.84 -3.33 -35.15
N VAL A 139 -6.54 -3.08 -35.27
CA VAL A 139 -5.85 -2.83 -36.53
C VAL A 139 -4.50 -3.54 -36.53
N THR A 140 -4.19 -4.24 -37.62
CA THR A 140 -2.87 -4.82 -37.85
C THR A 140 -2.05 -3.86 -38.71
N GLY A 141 -0.90 -3.45 -38.18
CA GLY A 141 -0.01 -2.49 -38.81
C GLY A 141 1.04 -3.12 -39.72
N GLU A 142 2.20 -2.47 -39.79
CA GLU A 142 3.40 -2.95 -40.45
C GLU A 142 4.53 -3.09 -39.41
N ALA A 143 5.52 -3.97 -39.65
CA ALA A 143 6.65 -4.13 -38.72
C ALA A 143 7.42 -2.82 -38.46
N SER A 144 7.38 -1.86 -39.39
CA SER A 144 7.95 -0.52 -39.23
C SER A 144 7.22 0.37 -38.22
N TRP A 145 6.08 -0.06 -37.69
CA TRP A 145 5.38 0.64 -36.63
C TRP A 145 6.06 0.50 -35.27
N TYR A 146 6.97 -0.47 -35.12
CA TYR A 146 7.78 -0.60 -33.91
C TYR A 146 8.48 0.72 -33.56
N GLY A 147 8.36 1.15 -32.30
CA GLY A 147 8.89 2.40 -31.77
C GLY A 147 8.07 3.66 -32.08
N LYS A 148 7.06 3.58 -32.97
CA LYS A 148 6.15 4.70 -33.24
C LYS A 148 5.17 4.92 -32.10
N TYR A 149 4.53 6.08 -32.10
CA TYR A 149 3.56 6.47 -31.09
C TYR A 149 2.13 6.44 -31.64
N TYR A 150 1.14 6.29 -30.77
CA TYR A 150 -0.25 6.36 -31.15
C TYR A 150 -1.17 6.88 -30.04
N VAL A 151 -2.35 7.31 -30.46
CA VAL A 151 -3.54 7.52 -29.62
C VAL A 151 -4.76 6.98 -30.37
N TYR A 152 -5.81 6.65 -29.65
CA TYR A 152 -7.13 6.36 -30.21
C TYR A 152 -7.95 7.65 -30.34
N ALA A 153 -8.64 7.81 -31.46
CA ALA A 153 -9.77 8.71 -31.60
C ALA A 153 -11.06 7.87 -31.51
N VAL A 154 -11.73 7.94 -30.36
CA VAL A 154 -12.91 7.14 -30.03
C VAL A 154 -14.16 8.01 -30.15
N GLU A 155 -15.04 7.69 -31.09
CA GLU A 155 -16.35 8.32 -31.19
C GLU A 155 -17.36 7.54 -30.33
N VAL A 156 -17.85 8.11 -29.23
CA VAL A 156 -18.70 7.38 -28.27
C VAL A 156 -19.74 8.29 -27.61
N TYR A 157 -20.90 7.74 -27.27
CA TYR A 157 -21.91 8.48 -26.50
C TYR A 157 -21.48 8.62 -25.04
N VAL A 158 -21.48 9.85 -24.53
CA VAL A 158 -21.13 10.19 -23.15
C VAL A 158 -22.37 10.73 -22.45
N ARG A 159 -22.83 10.01 -21.42
CA ARG A 159 -24.07 10.34 -20.69
C ARG A 159 -24.02 11.71 -20.01
N THR A 160 -22.88 12.04 -19.39
CA THR A 160 -22.70 13.30 -18.65
C THR A 160 -22.73 14.54 -19.54
N THR A 161 -22.32 14.43 -20.81
CA THR A 161 -22.44 15.52 -21.79
C THR A 161 -23.73 15.47 -22.61
N GLY A 162 -24.39 14.31 -22.62
CA GLY A 162 -25.59 14.04 -23.41
C GLY A 162 -25.33 13.99 -24.91
N LYS A 163 -24.08 13.77 -25.34
CA LYS A 163 -23.65 13.85 -26.74
C LYS A 163 -22.80 12.66 -27.14
N VAL A 164 -22.60 12.52 -28.45
CA VAL A 164 -21.53 11.70 -28.99
C VAL A 164 -20.29 12.57 -29.04
N GLU A 165 -19.27 12.20 -28.28
CA GLU A 165 -17.98 12.88 -28.23
C GLU A 165 -16.98 12.15 -29.12
N THR A 166 -15.92 12.84 -29.53
CA THR A 166 -14.74 12.24 -30.15
C THR A 166 -13.56 12.45 -29.22
N ASN A 167 -13.20 11.40 -28.49
CA ASN A 167 -12.16 11.44 -27.47
C ASN A 167 -10.82 11.05 -28.07
N ILE A 168 -9.79 11.88 -27.85
CA ILE A 168 -8.40 11.52 -28.12
C ILE A 168 -7.81 10.96 -26.83
N VAL A 169 -7.34 9.73 -26.86
CA VAL A 169 -7.00 8.98 -25.65
C VAL A 169 -5.88 7.96 -25.90
N THR A 170 -4.99 7.82 -24.93
CA THR A 170 -3.95 6.79 -24.88
C THR A 170 -4.53 5.39 -24.61
N ASP A 171 -3.69 4.37 -24.71
CA ASP A 171 -4.08 2.98 -24.50
C ASP A 171 -4.11 2.60 -23.01
N PRO A 172 -5.22 2.04 -22.47
CA PRO A 172 -5.25 1.46 -21.12
C PRO A 172 -4.22 0.35 -20.88
N TYR A 173 -3.82 -0.35 -21.95
CA TYR A 173 -2.82 -1.42 -21.95
C TYR A 173 -1.45 -0.93 -22.46
N ALA A 174 -1.18 0.37 -22.34
CA ALA A 174 0.13 0.92 -22.64
C ALA A 174 1.23 0.22 -21.85
N VAL A 175 2.36 -0.03 -22.51
CA VAL A 175 3.60 -0.58 -21.93
C VAL A 175 4.79 0.37 -22.06
N SER A 176 4.60 1.47 -22.78
CA SER A 176 5.54 2.58 -22.95
C SER A 176 4.79 3.84 -23.39
N LEU A 177 5.33 5.01 -23.04
CA LEU A 177 4.67 6.29 -23.19
C LEU A 177 5.64 7.35 -23.72
N ALA A 178 5.09 8.34 -24.43
CA ALA A 178 5.75 9.63 -24.63
C ALA A 178 5.87 10.39 -23.31
N THR A 179 6.72 11.41 -23.29
CA THR A 179 6.83 12.33 -22.15
C THR A 179 5.45 12.93 -21.79
N ASN A 180 5.17 13.01 -20.48
CA ASN A 180 3.89 13.37 -19.86
C ASN A 180 2.71 12.52 -20.33
N SER A 181 2.98 11.29 -20.78
CA SER A 181 1.96 10.30 -21.09
C SER A 181 0.98 10.78 -22.17
N THR A 182 1.49 11.62 -23.07
CA THR A 182 0.71 12.28 -24.13
C THR A 182 0.36 11.36 -25.29
N ARG A 183 1.12 10.26 -25.46
CA ARG A 183 0.94 9.22 -26.49
C ARG A 183 1.42 7.87 -25.97
N THR A 184 0.83 6.79 -26.45
CA THR A 184 1.32 5.42 -26.21
C THR A 184 2.36 5.04 -27.26
N GLN A 185 3.39 4.28 -26.88
CA GLN A 185 4.41 3.80 -27.81
C GLN A 185 4.24 2.30 -28.13
N ILE A 186 4.46 1.93 -29.39
CA ILE A 186 4.37 0.56 -29.90
C ILE A 186 5.71 -0.15 -29.65
N ILE A 187 5.83 -0.89 -28.55
CA ILE A 187 7.06 -1.63 -28.20
C ILE A 187 6.77 -3.04 -27.71
N ASP A 188 7.76 -3.92 -27.81
CA ASP A 188 7.73 -5.28 -27.27
C ASP A 188 8.66 -5.33 -26.04
N LEU A 189 8.09 -5.54 -24.85
CA LEU A 189 8.88 -5.62 -23.61
C LEU A 189 9.89 -6.78 -23.61
N ASN A 190 9.74 -7.76 -24.50
CA ASN A 190 10.69 -8.87 -24.68
C ASN A 190 11.90 -8.51 -25.55
N ASP A 191 11.92 -7.35 -26.21
CA ASP A 191 13.07 -6.90 -27.00
C ASP A 191 14.35 -6.92 -26.14
N PRO A 192 15.40 -7.67 -26.54
CA PRO A 192 16.66 -7.70 -25.81
C PRO A 192 17.30 -6.33 -25.57
N ALA A 193 17.02 -5.32 -26.42
CA ALA A 193 17.51 -3.97 -26.23
C ALA A 193 16.90 -3.26 -25.00
N LEU A 194 15.77 -3.76 -24.50
CA LEU A 194 15.07 -3.23 -23.33
C LEU A 194 15.45 -3.95 -22.03
N LYS A 195 16.41 -4.89 -22.07
CA LYS A 195 16.81 -5.71 -20.93
C LYS A 195 18.23 -5.34 -20.50
N PRO A 196 18.50 -5.06 -19.21
CA PRO A 196 19.87 -4.93 -18.74
C PRO A 196 20.63 -6.26 -18.86
N GLU A 197 21.96 -6.17 -18.80
CA GLU A 197 22.83 -7.34 -18.92
C GLU A 197 22.56 -8.35 -17.78
N GLY A 198 22.14 -9.56 -18.15
CA GLY A 198 21.85 -10.63 -17.19
C GLY A 198 20.40 -10.68 -16.71
N TRP A 199 19.51 -9.80 -17.20
CA TRP A 199 18.09 -9.74 -16.80
C TRP A 199 17.37 -11.10 -16.81
N ASP A 200 17.49 -11.85 -17.92
CA ASP A 200 16.81 -13.14 -18.07
C ASP A 200 17.39 -14.23 -17.15
N ALA A 201 18.60 -14.03 -16.64
CA ALA A 201 19.29 -14.92 -15.69
C ALA A 201 19.28 -14.39 -14.24
N LEU A 202 18.51 -13.34 -13.96
CA LEU A 202 18.42 -12.74 -12.63
C LEU A 202 17.89 -13.75 -11.62
N VAL A 203 18.70 -14.03 -10.60
CA VAL A 203 18.33 -14.90 -9.48
C VAL A 203 17.83 -14.01 -8.33
N LYS A 204 16.67 -14.36 -7.78
CA LYS A 204 16.08 -13.65 -6.65
C LYS A 204 16.72 -14.08 -5.33
N PRO A 205 16.79 -13.18 -4.32
CA PRO A 205 17.07 -13.57 -2.94
C PRO A 205 16.16 -14.73 -2.50
N ALA A 206 16.70 -15.70 -1.76
CA ALA A 206 15.91 -16.84 -1.29
C ALA A 206 14.76 -16.37 -0.38
N LEU A 207 13.63 -17.07 -0.47
CA LEU A 207 12.46 -16.87 0.37
C LEU A 207 11.83 -18.24 0.59
N ASP A 208 11.87 -18.75 1.82
CA ASP A 208 11.40 -20.10 2.12
C ASP A 208 9.90 -20.09 2.45
N ALA A 209 9.45 -19.08 3.21
CA ALA A 209 8.03 -18.87 3.51
C ALA A 209 7.66 -17.37 3.59
N PRO A 210 6.36 -17.01 3.42
CA PRO A 210 5.90 -15.62 3.56
C PRO A 210 6.21 -14.98 4.93
N GLU A 211 6.30 -15.73 6.01
CA GLU A 211 6.63 -15.23 7.36
C GLU A 211 8.09 -14.78 7.51
N ASP A 212 8.95 -15.16 6.54
CA ASP A 212 10.32 -14.67 6.41
C ASP A 212 10.38 -13.26 5.79
N ILE A 213 9.25 -12.70 5.38
CA ILE A 213 9.17 -11.36 4.82
C ILE A 213 9.31 -10.32 5.95
N THR A 214 10.14 -9.31 5.70
CA THR A 214 10.13 -8.02 6.40
C THR A 214 10.18 -6.92 5.34
N LEU A 215 9.29 -5.94 5.45
CA LEU A 215 9.03 -4.93 4.42
C LEU A 215 9.59 -3.57 4.85
N TYR A 216 10.32 -2.90 3.97
CA TYR A 216 10.78 -1.52 4.16
C TYR A 216 10.16 -0.61 3.08
N GLU A 217 9.26 0.28 3.47
CA GLU A 217 8.53 1.15 2.54
C GLU A 217 9.28 2.44 2.23
N LEU A 218 9.59 2.67 0.97
CA LEU A 218 10.42 3.76 0.49
C LEU A 218 9.81 4.42 -0.75
N HIS A 219 9.98 5.73 -0.88
CA HIS A 219 9.67 6.48 -2.09
C HIS A 219 10.95 6.73 -2.91
N ILE A 220 10.87 6.61 -4.24
CA ILE A 220 12.04 6.76 -5.13
C ILE A 220 12.71 8.12 -4.97
N ARG A 221 11.90 9.19 -4.87
CA ARG A 221 12.47 10.53 -4.72
C ARG A 221 13.11 10.73 -3.36
N ASP A 222 12.42 10.34 -2.30
CA ASP A 222 12.93 10.41 -0.91
C ASP A 222 14.28 9.71 -0.78
N PHE A 223 14.45 8.58 -1.48
CA PHE A 223 15.66 7.78 -1.44
C PHE A 223 16.93 8.53 -1.82
N SER A 224 16.88 9.48 -2.75
CA SER A 224 18.14 9.99 -3.32
C SER A 224 18.16 11.46 -3.68
N ILE A 225 17.04 12.18 -3.60
CA ILE A 225 16.96 13.57 -4.07
C ILE A 225 17.95 14.50 -3.35
N ILE A 226 18.22 14.25 -2.07
CA ILE A 226 19.22 14.98 -1.27
C ILE A 226 20.51 14.19 -0.99
N ASP A 227 20.68 12.97 -1.51
CA ASP A 227 21.88 12.17 -1.24
C ASP A 227 23.05 12.65 -2.12
N ASP A 228 23.95 13.42 -1.51
CA ASP A 228 25.10 13.96 -2.22
C ASP A 228 26.13 12.92 -2.69
N SER A 229 26.04 11.68 -2.18
CA SER A 229 26.85 10.56 -2.66
C SER A 229 26.34 9.95 -3.97
N VAL A 230 25.10 10.27 -4.38
CA VAL A 230 24.50 9.89 -5.66
C VAL A 230 24.84 10.94 -6.72
N ARG A 231 25.13 10.49 -7.94
CA ARG A 231 25.36 11.37 -9.10
C ARG A 231 24.16 12.30 -9.32
N PRO A 232 24.35 13.62 -9.52
CA PRO A 232 23.25 14.57 -9.61
C PRO A 232 22.14 14.18 -10.60
N GLU A 233 22.52 13.64 -11.77
CA GLU A 233 21.58 13.19 -12.80
C GLU A 233 20.72 11.97 -12.41
N TYR A 234 21.08 11.25 -11.34
CA TYR A 234 20.37 10.06 -10.85
C TYR A 234 19.57 10.34 -9.57
N ARG A 235 19.69 11.53 -8.99
CA ARG A 235 18.98 11.88 -7.76
C ARG A 235 17.47 11.95 -8.00
N GLY A 236 16.72 11.22 -7.18
CA GLY A 236 15.28 11.02 -7.32
C GLY A 236 14.87 10.16 -8.52
N LYS A 237 15.78 9.31 -9.02
CA LYS A 237 15.57 8.47 -10.20
C LYS A 237 15.75 6.98 -9.89
N TYR A 238 15.25 6.12 -10.77
CA TYR A 238 15.47 4.66 -10.70
C TYR A 238 16.97 4.30 -10.63
N LEU A 239 17.81 5.03 -11.37
CA LEU A 239 19.25 4.75 -11.42
C LEU A 239 20.00 5.04 -10.12
N ALA A 240 19.43 5.77 -9.16
CA ALA A 240 20.05 5.94 -7.84
C ALA A 240 20.32 4.60 -7.16
N PHE A 241 19.45 3.60 -7.35
CA PHE A 241 19.61 2.26 -6.78
C PHE A 241 20.77 1.46 -7.41
N THR A 242 21.33 1.94 -8.51
CA THR A 242 22.52 1.33 -9.15
C THR A 242 23.83 1.86 -8.57
N GLU A 243 23.80 2.96 -7.81
CA GLU A 243 24.97 3.54 -7.12
C GLU A 243 25.23 2.79 -5.82
N VAL A 244 25.77 1.57 -5.91
CA VAL A 244 25.95 0.65 -4.76
C VAL A 244 26.84 1.20 -3.64
N GLU A 245 27.67 2.19 -3.93
CA GLU A 245 28.54 2.88 -2.96
C GLU A 245 27.91 4.15 -2.36
N SER A 246 26.69 4.52 -2.79
CA SER A 246 25.96 5.64 -2.20
C SER A 246 25.56 5.34 -0.75
N ASN A 247 25.38 6.38 0.05
CA ASN A 247 24.96 6.24 1.44
C ASN A 247 23.62 5.52 1.55
N GLY A 248 22.65 5.85 0.67
CA GLY A 248 21.37 5.16 0.59
C GLY A 248 21.50 3.66 0.30
N MET A 249 22.27 3.27 -0.73
CA MET A 249 22.46 1.84 -1.04
C MET A 249 23.29 1.11 0.03
N ALA A 250 24.30 1.75 0.62
CA ALA A 250 25.06 1.18 1.72
C ALA A 250 24.19 0.97 2.97
N HIS A 251 23.23 1.87 3.21
CA HIS A 251 22.25 1.71 4.26
C HIS A 251 21.34 0.49 4.01
N LEU A 252 20.74 0.39 2.80
CA LEU A 252 19.89 -0.72 2.40
C LEU A 252 20.62 -2.06 2.43
N ALA A 253 21.87 -2.12 1.97
CA ALA A 253 22.71 -3.31 2.05
C ALA A 253 22.97 -3.73 3.51
N GLY A 254 23.14 -2.75 4.41
CA GLY A 254 23.26 -3.00 5.86
C GLY A 254 21.97 -3.56 6.48
N LEU A 255 20.80 -3.11 6.02
CA LEU A 255 19.51 -3.69 6.42
C LEU A 255 19.37 -5.12 5.88
N ALA A 256 19.68 -5.34 4.60
CA ALA A 256 19.62 -6.67 3.98
C ALA A 256 20.54 -7.67 4.69
N ALA A 257 21.77 -7.26 5.01
CA ALA A 257 22.72 -8.07 5.76
C ALA A 257 22.25 -8.37 7.20
N ALA A 258 21.40 -7.52 7.78
CA ALA A 258 20.81 -7.75 9.10
C ALA A 258 19.56 -8.64 9.05
N GLY A 259 18.96 -8.82 7.87
CA GLY A 259 17.80 -9.69 7.65
C GLY A 259 16.66 -9.06 6.86
N MET A 260 16.70 -7.77 6.51
CA MET A 260 15.65 -7.16 5.70
C MET A 260 15.52 -7.88 4.35
N THR A 261 14.32 -8.32 3.98
CA THR A 261 14.13 -9.11 2.75
C THR A 261 13.49 -8.34 1.60
N HIS A 262 12.65 -7.33 1.87
CA HIS A 262 11.83 -6.69 0.85
C HIS A 262 11.84 -5.16 0.95
N LEU A 263 11.91 -4.50 -0.22
CA LEU A 263 11.72 -3.07 -0.38
C LEU A 263 10.37 -2.79 -1.04
N HIS A 264 9.44 -2.19 -0.29
CA HIS A 264 8.17 -1.68 -0.80
C HIS A 264 8.40 -0.30 -1.39
N LEU A 265 8.23 -0.18 -2.71
CA LEU A 265 8.27 1.11 -3.39
C LEU A 265 6.86 1.70 -3.45
N LEU A 266 6.71 2.94 -2.98
CA LEU A 266 5.53 3.79 -3.26
C LEU A 266 5.26 3.83 -4.78
N PRO A 267 4.07 4.26 -5.23
CA PRO A 267 3.66 4.21 -6.64
C PRO A 267 4.78 4.51 -7.65
N THR A 268 5.06 3.52 -8.50
CA THR A 268 6.10 3.59 -9.54
C THR A 268 5.56 3.34 -10.95
N PHE A 269 4.25 3.11 -11.07
CA PHE A 269 3.51 3.19 -12.33
C PHE A 269 3.33 4.66 -12.73
N ASP A 270 2.99 4.89 -14.00
CA ASP A 270 2.71 6.22 -14.55
C ASP A 270 1.59 6.94 -13.77
N LEU A 271 2.02 7.96 -13.03
CA LEU A 271 1.18 8.79 -12.17
C LEU A 271 0.84 10.10 -12.87
N ALA A 272 -0.27 10.71 -12.48
CA ALA A 272 -0.74 11.93 -13.12
C ALA A 272 -0.03 13.19 -12.62
N THR A 273 0.44 13.20 -11.36
CA THR A 273 0.59 14.42 -10.57
C THR A 273 1.98 15.04 -10.56
N ILE A 274 2.93 14.51 -11.34
CA ILE A 274 4.27 15.09 -11.50
C ILE A 274 4.50 15.48 -12.95
N GLN A 275 5.03 16.67 -13.18
CA GLN A 275 5.53 17.09 -14.50
C GLN A 275 6.78 16.28 -14.85
N GLU A 276 6.77 15.46 -15.90
CA GLU A 276 7.90 14.59 -16.26
C GLU A 276 9.13 15.39 -16.74
N ILE A 277 8.94 16.60 -17.28
CA ILE A 277 10.03 17.47 -17.75
C ILE A 277 10.60 18.29 -16.58
N GLU A 278 11.79 17.92 -16.12
CA GLU A 278 12.44 18.55 -14.95
C GLU A 278 12.61 20.07 -15.09
N SER A 279 12.95 20.57 -16.29
CA SER A 279 13.11 22.01 -16.52
C SER A 279 11.81 22.81 -16.48
N GLU A 280 10.64 22.14 -16.48
CA GLU A 280 9.33 22.77 -16.33
C GLU A 280 8.81 22.74 -14.88
N ARG A 281 9.56 22.12 -13.96
CA ARG A 281 9.24 22.10 -12.54
C ARG A 281 9.68 23.38 -11.84
N THR A 282 9.04 23.68 -10.73
CA THR A 282 9.40 24.77 -9.82
C THR A 282 9.77 24.18 -8.46
N GLU A 283 11.06 24.15 -8.15
CA GLU A 283 11.57 23.64 -6.87
C GLU A 283 11.75 24.78 -5.84
N PRO A 284 11.50 24.55 -4.55
CA PRO A 284 11.76 25.54 -3.52
C PRO A 284 13.27 25.79 -3.31
N ASP A 285 13.65 27.02 -2.97
CA ASP A 285 15.03 27.34 -2.55
C ASP A 285 15.30 26.77 -1.15
N ALA A 286 15.96 25.61 -1.08
CA ALA A 286 16.31 24.95 0.18
C ALA A 286 17.15 25.82 1.12
N ALA A 287 18.00 26.71 0.59
CA ALA A 287 18.82 27.61 1.42
C ALA A 287 17.97 28.72 2.05
N LEU A 288 16.96 29.21 1.31
CA LEU A 288 15.96 30.12 1.87
C LEU A 288 15.15 29.44 2.98
N LEU A 289 14.64 28.23 2.72
CA LEU A 289 13.84 27.47 3.69
C LEU A 289 14.62 27.20 4.98
N ALA A 290 15.89 26.82 4.87
CA ALA A 290 16.79 26.60 6.01
C ALA A 290 17.09 27.87 6.82
N GLY A 291 16.85 29.05 6.27
CA GLY A 291 17.01 30.33 6.96
C GLY A 291 15.84 30.70 7.90
N PHE A 292 14.70 30.00 7.80
CA PHE A 292 13.53 30.27 8.63
C PHE A 292 13.59 29.52 9.98
N PRO A 293 12.91 30.02 11.04
CA PRO A 293 12.83 29.33 12.32
C PRO A 293 12.20 27.92 12.22
N PRO A 294 12.59 26.96 13.06
CA PRO A 294 12.13 25.57 12.98
C PRO A 294 10.64 25.37 13.26
N ASP A 295 9.99 26.37 13.86
CA ASP A 295 8.57 26.40 14.25
C ASP A 295 7.76 27.41 13.42
N SER A 296 8.33 27.94 12.34
CA SER A 296 7.70 28.96 11.50
C SER A 296 6.75 28.37 10.47
N ASP A 297 5.75 29.15 10.05
CA ASP A 297 4.89 28.85 8.91
C ASP A 297 5.47 29.33 7.57
N GLN A 298 6.66 29.97 7.57
CA GLN A 298 7.28 30.53 6.38
C GLN A 298 7.73 29.46 5.38
N GLN A 299 8.17 28.30 5.86
CA GLN A 299 8.57 27.17 5.02
C GLN A 299 7.38 26.68 4.19
N GLN A 300 6.29 26.27 4.87
CA GLN A 300 5.08 25.83 4.17
C GLN A 300 4.45 26.94 3.33
N ALA A 301 4.53 28.22 3.74
CA ALA A 301 4.02 29.32 2.95
C ALA A 301 4.79 29.54 1.64
N THR A 302 6.05 29.10 1.59
CA THR A 302 6.89 29.12 0.39
C THR A 302 6.61 27.93 -0.52
N ILE A 303 6.34 26.75 0.05
CA ILE A 303 6.08 25.50 -0.68
C ILE A 303 4.65 25.45 -1.24
N LEU A 304 3.65 25.85 -0.45
CA LEU A 304 2.24 25.71 -0.77
C LEU A 304 1.83 26.24 -2.16
N PRO A 305 2.35 27.40 -2.65
CA PRO A 305 1.99 27.90 -3.97
C PRO A 305 2.60 27.12 -5.15
N ILE A 306 3.63 26.31 -4.91
CA ILE A 306 4.39 25.60 -5.96
C ILE A 306 4.31 24.07 -5.86
N ARG A 307 3.69 23.52 -4.81
CA ARG A 307 3.65 22.07 -4.56
C ARG A 307 3.12 21.24 -5.74
N ASP A 308 2.16 21.77 -6.51
CA ASP A 308 1.61 21.07 -7.68
C ASP A 308 2.48 21.22 -8.95
N ALA A 309 3.63 21.88 -8.83
CA ALA A 309 4.57 22.16 -9.91
C ALA A 309 6.00 21.71 -9.60
N ASP A 310 6.27 21.14 -8.43
CA ASP A 310 7.58 20.60 -8.08
C ASP A 310 7.77 19.17 -8.60
N GLY A 311 8.87 18.51 -8.20
CA GLY A 311 9.15 17.13 -8.59
C GLY A 311 8.55 16.06 -7.69
N PHE A 312 7.63 16.39 -6.78
CA PHE A 312 7.22 15.53 -5.68
C PHE A 312 5.71 15.23 -5.67
N ASN A 313 5.39 13.94 -5.67
CA ASN A 313 4.11 13.43 -5.18
C ASN A 313 4.34 11.99 -4.71
N TRP A 314 3.52 11.47 -3.78
CA TRP A 314 3.53 10.03 -3.50
C TRP A 314 3.10 9.16 -4.69
N GLY A 315 2.24 9.69 -5.56
CA GLY A 315 1.84 9.02 -6.79
C GLY A 315 0.62 8.12 -6.71
N TYR A 316 -0.20 8.25 -5.64
CA TYR A 316 -1.51 7.61 -5.53
C TYR A 316 -2.54 8.28 -6.46
N ASP A 317 -2.14 8.54 -7.71
CA ASP A 317 -2.90 9.25 -8.74
C ASP A 317 -2.75 8.53 -10.09
N PRO A 318 -3.32 7.33 -10.27
CA PRO A 318 -3.03 6.51 -11.45
C PRO A 318 -3.42 7.18 -12.76
N TYR A 319 -2.50 7.16 -13.72
CA TYR A 319 -2.76 7.54 -15.11
C TYR A 319 -2.72 6.32 -16.05
N HIS A 320 -1.62 5.56 -16.06
CA HIS A 320 -1.53 4.25 -16.71
C HIS A 320 -0.93 3.19 -15.77
N TYR A 321 -1.66 2.10 -15.55
CA TYR A 321 -1.28 1.10 -14.55
C TYR A 321 -0.05 0.26 -14.88
N THR A 322 0.37 0.19 -16.17
CA THR A 322 1.31 -0.83 -16.67
C THR A 322 2.54 -0.23 -17.34
N VAL A 323 2.87 1.03 -17.03
CA VAL A 323 4.07 1.72 -17.52
C VAL A 323 4.81 2.30 -16.32
N PRO A 324 6.15 2.20 -16.24
CA PRO A 324 6.92 2.93 -15.24
C PRO A 324 6.70 4.45 -15.34
N GLU A 325 6.73 5.12 -14.20
CA GLU A 325 6.66 6.57 -14.11
C GLU A 325 7.83 7.26 -14.82
N GLY A 326 7.55 8.23 -15.68
CA GLY A 326 8.59 8.90 -16.46
C GLY A 326 9.40 9.91 -15.67
N SER A 327 8.83 10.57 -14.66
CA SER A 327 9.55 11.54 -13.83
C SER A 327 10.72 10.95 -13.04
N TYR A 328 10.70 9.64 -12.80
CA TYR A 328 11.78 8.88 -12.14
C TYR A 328 12.81 8.29 -13.11
N ALA A 329 12.61 8.45 -14.42
CA ALA A 329 13.62 8.12 -15.43
C ALA A 329 14.57 9.31 -15.69
N THR A 330 15.78 9.03 -16.19
CA THR A 330 16.70 10.10 -16.63
C THR A 330 16.24 10.76 -17.94
N ASP A 331 15.56 10.00 -18.78
CA ASP A 331 14.83 10.48 -19.94
C ASP A 331 13.39 9.91 -19.89
N PRO A 332 12.36 10.76 -19.72
CA PRO A 332 10.99 10.30 -19.70
C PRO A 332 10.53 9.77 -21.07
N ALA A 333 11.19 10.12 -22.18
CA ALA A 333 10.73 9.75 -23.51
C ALA A 333 10.89 8.25 -23.81
N GLY A 334 9.77 7.57 -24.08
CA GLY A 334 9.77 6.21 -24.63
C GLY A 334 10.35 5.17 -23.67
N THR A 335 11.39 4.46 -24.11
CA THR A 335 11.78 3.18 -23.51
C THR A 335 12.86 3.26 -22.42
N THR A 336 13.46 4.42 -22.17
CA THR A 336 14.49 4.58 -21.12
C THR A 336 13.95 4.18 -19.75
N ARG A 337 12.74 4.62 -19.40
CA ARG A 337 12.04 4.27 -18.15
C ARG A 337 11.90 2.75 -17.93
N ILE A 338 11.77 1.96 -19.01
CA ILE A 338 11.66 0.49 -18.93
C ILE A 338 12.99 -0.12 -18.50
N VAL A 339 14.08 0.31 -19.15
CA VAL A 339 15.43 -0.20 -18.87
C VAL A 339 15.87 0.19 -17.47
N GLU A 340 15.68 1.45 -17.09
CA GLU A 340 16.10 1.95 -15.78
C GLU A 340 15.31 1.32 -14.63
N PHE A 341 14.00 1.08 -14.81
CA PHE A 341 13.22 0.33 -13.82
C PHE A 341 13.76 -1.09 -13.65
N ARG A 342 14.05 -1.80 -14.76
CA ARG A 342 14.66 -3.14 -14.71
C ARG A 342 16.03 -3.12 -14.02
N GLN A 343 16.85 -2.09 -14.27
CA GLN A 343 18.14 -1.91 -13.60
C GLN A 343 18.00 -1.67 -12.10
N MET A 344 17.01 -0.90 -11.67
CA MET A 344 16.68 -0.74 -10.25
C MET A 344 16.32 -2.10 -9.61
N VAL A 345 15.39 -2.86 -10.20
CA VAL A 345 14.99 -4.17 -9.68
C VAL A 345 16.18 -5.13 -9.60
N GLU A 346 16.99 -5.18 -10.66
CA GLU A 346 18.20 -5.99 -10.68
C GLU A 346 19.19 -5.59 -9.58
N ALA A 347 19.45 -4.29 -9.41
CA ALA A 347 20.38 -3.80 -8.40
C ALA A 347 19.91 -4.12 -6.98
N LEU A 348 18.62 -3.96 -6.70
CA LEU A 348 18.03 -4.30 -5.41
C LEU A 348 18.13 -5.80 -5.11
N ASN A 349 17.77 -6.65 -6.08
CA ASN A 349 17.86 -8.10 -5.93
C ASN A 349 19.30 -8.58 -5.73
N ARG A 350 20.26 -8.02 -6.47
CA ARG A 350 21.69 -8.33 -6.29
C ARG A 350 22.24 -7.87 -4.94
N ASN A 351 21.60 -6.88 -4.31
CA ASN A 351 21.89 -6.42 -2.94
C ASN A 351 21.07 -7.16 -1.86
N GLY A 352 20.37 -8.24 -2.21
CA GLY A 352 19.68 -9.09 -1.25
C GLY A 352 18.23 -8.68 -0.97
N LEU A 353 17.68 -7.67 -1.66
CA LEU A 353 16.32 -7.19 -1.45
C LEU A 353 15.39 -7.57 -2.61
N ARG A 354 14.26 -8.18 -2.29
CA ARG A 354 13.12 -8.33 -3.21
C ARG A 354 12.36 -7.01 -3.34
N VAL A 355 11.68 -6.81 -4.47
CA VAL A 355 10.98 -5.55 -4.77
C VAL A 355 9.48 -5.74 -4.69
N VAL A 356 8.83 -4.91 -3.88
CA VAL A 356 7.38 -4.83 -3.78
C VAL A 356 6.91 -3.54 -4.46
N MET A 357 5.84 -3.65 -5.23
CA MET A 357 5.21 -2.50 -5.88
C MET A 357 3.90 -2.15 -5.18
N ASP A 358 3.74 -0.87 -4.82
CA ASP A 358 2.45 -0.32 -4.44
C ASP A 358 1.57 -0.15 -5.68
N VAL A 359 0.39 -0.79 -5.69
CA VAL A 359 -0.55 -0.78 -6.81
C VAL A 359 -1.88 -0.19 -6.39
N VAL A 360 -2.43 0.68 -7.24
CA VAL A 360 -3.57 1.55 -6.90
C VAL A 360 -4.70 1.33 -7.89
N TYR A 361 -5.25 0.11 -7.94
CA TYR A 361 -6.33 -0.21 -8.87
C TYR A 361 -7.70 0.30 -8.42
N ASN A 362 -7.84 0.78 -7.18
CA ASN A 362 -9.12 1.14 -6.56
C ASN A 362 -9.74 2.45 -7.11
N HIS A 363 -8.92 3.30 -7.77
CA HIS A 363 -9.37 4.53 -8.42
C HIS A 363 -8.43 4.92 -9.59
N THR A 364 -8.81 5.97 -10.31
CA THR A 364 -7.92 6.67 -11.27
C THR A 364 -7.82 8.15 -10.90
N SER A 365 -6.76 8.84 -11.34
CA SER A 365 -6.61 10.30 -11.12
C SER A 365 -7.72 11.17 -11.73
N SER A 366 -8.36 10.72 -12.81
CA SER A 366 -9.39 11.48 -13.51
C SER A 366 -10.38 10.58 -14.23
N ALA A 367 -11.60 11.06 -14.45
CA ALA A 367 -12.67 10.35 -15.15
C ALA A 367 -13.48 11.30 -16.04
N GLY A 368 -14.49 10.78 -16.72
CA GLY A 368 -15.32 11.50 -17.66
C GLY A 368 -14.51 12.12 -18.79
N GLN A 369 -14.72 13.41 -18.99
CA GLN A 369 -14.06 14.22 -20.02
C GLN A 369 -12.84 14.99 -19.47
N GLY A 370 -12.36 14.62 -18.27
CA GLY A 370 -11.13 15.20 -17.70
C GLY A 370 -9.91 15.00 -18.59
N GLU A 371 -8.95 15.90 -18.50
CA GLU A 371 -7.75 15.88 -19.36
C GLU A 371 -7.00 14.55 -19.26
N ARG A 372 -6.75 14.08 -18.04
CA ARG A 372 -6.06 12.82 -17.73
C ARG A 372 -6.97 11.58 -17.63
N SER A 373 -8.23 11.68 -18.07
CA SER A 373 -9.13 10.53 -18.13
C SER A 373 -8.77 9.65 -19.33
N VAL A 374 -8.53 8.36 -19.08
CA VAL A 374 -8.25 7.33 -20.11
C VAL A 374 -9.45 6.39 -20.24
N LEU A 375 -9.69 5.59 -19.21
CA LEU A 375 -10.70 4.53 -19.22
C LEU A 375 -12.11 5.05 -19.57
N ASP A 376 -12.53 6.14 -18.94
CA ASP A 376 -13.88 6.70 -19.11
C ASP A 376 -14.09 7.38 -20.47
N LYS A 377 -13.01 7.77 -21.15
CA LYS A 377 -13.08 8.30 -22.52
C LYS A 377 -13.28 7.20 -23.55
N ILE A 378 -12.91 5.96 -23.24
CA ILE A 378 -13.04 4.82 -24.16
C ILE A 378 -14.38 4.11 -23.95
N VAL A 379 -14.70 3.74 -22.71
CA VAL A 379 -15.97 3.10 -22.35
C VAL A 379 -16.60 3.87 -21.18
N PRO A 380 -17.31 4.97 -21.47
CA PRO A 380 -17.91 5.81 -20.45
C PRO A 380 -18.78 5.01 -19.48
N ASP A 381 -18.67 5.31 -18.19
CA ASP A 381 -19.43 4.74 -17.08
C ASP A 381 -19.17 3.23 -16.80
N TYR A 382 -18.28 2.55 -17.55
CA TYR A 382 -18.02 1.12 -17.34
C TYR A 382 -16.94 0.85 -16.30
N TYR A 383 -15.77 1.48 -16.40
CA TYR A 383 -14.66 1.17 -15.50
C TYR A 383 -14.82 1.72 -14.07
N TYR A 384 -15.86 2.52 -13.85
CA TYR A 384 -16.11 3.27 -12.62
C TYR A 384 -17.32 2.76 -11.87
N ARG A 385 -17.24 2.81 -10.55
CA ARG A 385 -18.38 2.50 -9.70
C ARG A 385 -19.29 3.71 -9.63
N LEU A 386 -20.59 3.48 -9.86
CA LEU A 386 -21.60 4.53 -9.83
C LEU A 386 -22.50 4.43 -8.60
N ASP A 387 -22.92 5.59 -8.09
CA ASP A 387 -24.01 5.70 -7.12
C ASP A 387 -25.38 5.47 -7.77
N GLU A 388 -26.45 5.47 -6.98
CA GLU A 388 -27.82 5.26 -7.46
C GLU A 388 -28.30 6.35 -8.45
N SER A 389 -27.70 7.53 -8.41
CA SER A 389 -27.97 8.64 -9.34
C SER A 389 -27.14 8.55 -10.62
N GLY A 390 -26.22 7.57 -10.70
CA GLY A 390 -25.27 7.44 -11.80
C GLY A 390 -24.10 8.42 -11.72
N ASN A 391 -23.78 9.00 -10.56
CA ASN A 391 -22.52 9.73 -10.39
C ASN A 391 -21.40 8.76 -10.03
N ILE A 392 -20.17 9.07 -10.44
CA ILE A 392 -19.00 8.29 -10.05
C ILE A 392 -18.78 8.41 -8.54
N ALA A 393 -18.63 7.29 -7.86
CA ALA A 393 -18.28 7.24 -6.44
C ALA A 393 -16.84 7.74 -6.22
N THR A 394 -16.60 8.43 -5.10
CA THR A 394 -15.31 9.10 -4.81
C THR A 394 -14.84 8.85 -3.38
N SER A 395 -15.28 7.76 -2.76
CA SER A 395 -14.93 7.45 -1.36
C SER A 395 -13.42 7.21 -1.17
N THR A 396 -12.69 6.86 -2.23
CA THR A 396 -11.24 6.59 -2.20
C THR A 396 -10.37 7.85 -2.21
N CYS A 397 -10.97 9.05 -2.31
CA CYS A 397 -10.40 10.37 -2.65
C CYS A 397 -10.58 10.80 -4.12
N CYS A 398 -10.62 9.82 -5.03
CA CYS A 398 -10.62 10.01 -6.48
C CYS A 398 -11.75 9.18 -7.14
N PRO A 399 -11.97 9.28 -8.46
CA PRO A 399 -12.93 8.43 -9.18
C PRO A 399 -12.72 6.92 -8.95
N ASN A 400 -13.60 6.28 -8.17
CA ASN A 400 -13.50 4.87 -7.80
C ASN A 400 -13.69 3.95 -9.02
N THR A 401 -12.80 2.97 -9.19
CA THR A 401 -12.98 1.92 -10.20
C THR A 401 -14.00 0.87 -9.72
N ALA A 402 -14.54 0.10 -10.66
CA ALA A 402 -15.46 -1.00 -10.41
C ALA A 402 -14.82 -2.34 -10.78
N SER A 403 -13.96 -2.89 -9.91
CA SER A 403 -13.33 -4.20 -10.17
C SER A 403 -14.30 -5.39 -10.10
N GLU A 404 -15.55 -5.15 -9.68
CA GLU A 404 -16.65 -6.09 -9.87
C GLU A 404 -17.07 -6.25 -11.35
N HIS A 405 -16.67 -5.34 -12.24
CA HIS A 405 -16.87 -5.47 -13.68
C HIS A 405 -15.75 -6.29 -14.32
N THR A 406 -16.13 -7.19 -15.25
CA THR A 406 -15.23 -8.24 -15.74
C THR A 406 -13.99 -7.70 -16.45
N MET A 407 -14.13 -6.67 -17.29
CA MET A 407 -12.99 -6.10 -18.02
C MET A 407 -12.11 -5.17 -17.17
N MET A 408 -12.60 -4.69 -16.01
CA MET A 408 -11.76 -4.00 -15.02
C MET A 408 -10.94 -5.02 -14.21
N GLU A 409 -11.54 -6.14 -13.79
CA GLU A 409 -10.80 -7.27 -13.20
C GLU A 409 -9.71 -7.77 -14.15
N LYS A 410 -10.04 -7.97 -15.43
CA LYS A 410 -9.06 -8.36 -16.46
C LYS A 410 -7.91 -7.37 -16.58
N LEU A 411 -8.19 -6.06 -16.67
CA LEU A 411 -7.14 -5.03 -16.75
C LEU A 411 -6.19 -5.09 -15.55
N MET A 412 -6.73 -5.27 -14.35
CA MET A 412 -5.93 -5.41 -13.13
C MET A 412 -5.05 -6.66 -13.16
N VAL A 413 -5.61 -7.83 -13.50
CA VAL A 413 -4.86 -9.10 -13.57
C VAL A 413 -3.77 -9.03 -14.65
N ASP A 414 -4.11 -8.57 -15.85
CA ASP A 414 -3.16 -8.46 -16.97
C ASP A 414 -2.01 -7.49 -16.64
N SER A 415 -2.31 -6.36 -16.00
CA SER A 415 -1.32 -5.38 -15.55
C SER A 415 -0.32 -6.01 -14.55
N LEU A 416 -0.82 -6.73 -13.55
CA LEU A 416 0.01 -7.42 -12.56
C LEU A 416 0.89 -8.50 -13.18
N LEU A 417 0.38 -9.24 -14.17
CA LEU A 417 1.17 -10.24 -14.91
C LEU A 417 2.32 -9.58 -15.69
N VAL A 418 2.13 -8.38 -16.24
CA VAL A 418 3.22 -7.62 -16.87
C VAL A 418 4.26 -7.21 -15.83
N TRP A 419 3.87 -6.66 -14.69
CA TRP A 419 4.81 -6.31 -13.62
C TRP A 419 5.60 -7.52 -13.11
N ALA A 420 4.93 -8.66 -12.92
CA ALA A 420 5.56 -9.88 -12.48
C ALA A 420 6.52 -10.45 -13.54
N THR A 421 6.11 -10.58 -14.80
CA THR A 421 6.92 -11.27 -15.82
C THR A 421 7.95 -10.36 -16.50
N GLN A 422 7.57 -9.12 -16.81
CA GLN A 422 8.40 -8.20 -17.59
C GLN A 422 9.31 -7.34 -16.72
N TYR A 423 8.91 -7.06 -15.48
CA TYR A 423 9.67 -6.26 -14.53
C TYR A 423 10.13 -7.06 -13.30
N LYS A 424 9.79 -8.35 -13.23
CA LYS A 424 10.20 -9.26 -12.16
C LYS A 424 9.87 -8.69 -10.77
N VAL A 425 8.73 -8.02 -10.60
CA VAL A 425 8.29 -7.58 -9.27
C VAL A 425 8.01 -8.81 -8.40
N ASP A 426 8.42 -8.76 -7.12
CA ASP A 426 8.42 -9.90 -6.19
C ASP A 426 7.17 -9.94 -5.29
N ALA A 427 6.49 -8.81 -5.07
CA ALA A 427 5.24 -8.77 -4.31
C ALA A 427 4.41 -7.53 -4.69
N PHE A 428 3.14 -7.51 -4.32
CA PHE A 428 2.25 -6.37 -4.57
C PHE A 428 1.51 -5.94 -3.31
N ARG A 429 1.58 -4.63 -3.00
CA ARG A 429 0.73 -3.99 -1.98
C ARG A 429 -0.45 -3.33 -2.66
N PHE A 430 -1.67 -3.74 -2.33
CA PHE A 430 -2.90 -3.13 -2.82
C PHE A 430 -3.33 -1.97 -1.93
N ASP A 431 -3.28 -0.77 -2.50
CA ASP A 431 -3.90 0.41 -1.95
C ASP A 431 -5.43 0.25 -1.86
N LEU A 432 -6.01 0.64 -0.73
CA LEU A 432 -7.43 0.50 -0.41
C LEU A 432 -8.04 -0.82 -0.91
N MET A 433 -7.37 -1.95 -0.61
CA MET A 433 -7.74 -3.29 -1.07
C MET A 433 -9.20 -3.64 -0.76
N GLY A 434 -9.78 -3.09 0.32
CA GLY A 434 -11.21 -3.22 0.65
C GLY A 434 -12.19 -2.70 -0.40
N HIS A 435 -11.75 -1.93 -1.40
CA HIS A 435 -12.56 -1.47 -2.55
C HIS A 435 -12.56 -2.43 -3.73
N HIS A 436 -11.81 -3.53 -3.62
CA HIS A 436 -11.85 -4.66 -4.55
C HIS A 436 -12.71 -5.80 -4.02
N MET A 437 -13.19 -6.65 -4.92
CA MET A 437 -13.89 -7.88 -4.52
C MET A 437 -12.86 -8.91 -4.04
N LYS A 438 -13.21 -9.69 -3.02
CA LYS A 438 -12.38 -10.83 -2.57
C LYS A 438 -12.06 -11.79 -3.72
N ARG A 439 -13.04 -12.05 -4.59
CA ARG A 439 -12.82 -12.88 -5.79
C ARG A 439 -11.74 -12.32 -6.73
N ASN A 440 -11.61 -10.98 -6.80
CA ASN A 440 -10.59 -10.37 -7.65
C ASN A 440 -9.19 -10.71 -7.10
N MET A 441 -9.02 -10.62 -5.78
CA MET A 441 -7.73 -10.90 -5.13
C MET A 441 -7.36 -12.39 -5.24
N LEU A 442 -8.34 -13.29 -5.14
CA LEU A 442 -8.13 -14.72 -5.39
C LEU A 442 -7.77 -15.03 -6.85
N ALA A 443 -8.38 -14.31 -7.80
CA ALA A 443 -8.03 -14.44 -9.22
C ALA A 443 -6.59 -13.96 -9.50
N VAL A 444 -6.18 -12.84 -8.88
CA VAL A 444 -4.80 -12.34 -8.92
C VAL A 444 -3.83 -13.38 -8.34
N GLN A 445 -4.12 -13.90 -7.14
CA GLN A 445 -3.28 -14.91 -6.49
C GLN A 445 -3.12 -16.16 -7.36
N ALA A 446 -4.21 -16.65 -7.97
CA ALA A 446 -4.17 -17.80 -8.86
C ALA A 446 -3.38 -17.53 -10.14
N ALA A 447 -3.53 -16.34 -10.75
CA ALA A 447 -2.83 -15.97 -11.96
C ALA A 447 -1.32 -15.83 -11.74
N LEU A 448 -0.91 -15.15 -10.67
CA LEU A 448 0.49 -14.98 -10.31
C LEU A 448 1.13 -16.30 -9.88
N GLY A 449 0.44 -17.09 -9.06
CA GLY A 449 0.93 -18.40 -8.59
C GLY A 449 1.09 -19.44 -9.69
N ALA A 450 0.49 -19.24 -10.87
CA ALA A 450 0.66 -20.11 -12.03
C ALA A 450 1.96 -19.86 -12.81
N LEU A 451 2.66 -18.74 -12.56
CA LEU A 451 3.91 -18.40 -13.25
C LEU A 451 5.06 -19.28 -12.78
N THR A 452 5.91 -19.71 -13.72
CA THR A 452 7.08 -20.55 -13.39
C THR A 452 8.38 -20.00 -13.98
N LEU A 453 9.51 -20.31 -13.34
CA LEU A 453 10.83 -19.92 -13.83
C LEU A 453 11.11 -20.44 -15.25
N GLU A 454 10.59 -21.62 -15.61
CA GLU A 454 10.82 -22.24 -16.91
C GLU A 454 10.08 -21.53 -18.05
N THR A 455 8.82 -21.13 -17.81
CA THR A 455 7.94 -20.57 -18.85
C THR A 455 7.91 -19.05 -18.85
N ASP A 456 7.95 -18.44 -17.67
CA ASP A 456 7.66 -17.02 -17.46
C ASP A 456 8.87 -16.26 -16.90
N GLY A 457 9.94 -16.99 -16.53
CA GLY A 457 11.17 -16.42 -16.00
C GLY A 457 11.06 -15.88 -14.57
N VAL A 458 9.98 -16.20 -13.84
CA VAL A 458 9.75 -15.85 -12.44
C VAL A 458 9.10 -16.99 -11.67
N ASP A 459 9.41 -17.12 -10.39
CA ASP A 459 8.74 -18.07 -9.51
C ASP A 459 7.47 -17.44 -8.92
N GLY A 460 6.33 -17.73 -9.53
CA GLY A 460 5.03 -17.19 -9.13
C GLY A 460 4.58 -17.61 -7.73
N ALA A 461 5.01 -18.79 -7.26
CA ALA A 461 4.66 -19.29 -5.93
C ALA A 461 5.30 -18.47 -4.80
N SER A 462 6.38 -17.74 -5.11
CA SER A 462 7.06 -16.84 -4.19
C SER A 462 6.50 -15.41 -4.22
N ILE A 463 5.52 -15.10 -5.09
CA ILE A 463 4.94 -13.75 -5.17
C ILE A 463 3.93 -13.56 -4.05
N TYR A 464 4.19 -12.59 -3.18
CA TYR A 464 3.34 -12.30 -2.03
C TYR A 464 2.35 -11.15 -2.31
N LEU A 465 1.17 -11.21 -1.72
CA LEU A 465 0.12 -10.20 -1.87
C LEU A 465 -0.32 -9.71 -0.49
N TYR A 466 -0.43 -8.39 -0.35
CA TYR A 466 -1.03 -7.79 0.83
C TYR A 466 -1.66 -6.44 0.51
N GLY A 467 -2.38 -5.85 1.45
CA GLY A 467 -2.95 -4.52 1.23
C GLY A 467 -3.79 -3.97 2.37
N GLU A 468 -4.54 -2.93 2.04
CA GLU A 468 -5.39 -2.19 2.97
C GLU A 468 -6.82 -2.72 2.99
N GLY A 469 -7.09 -3.70 3.84
CA GLY A 469 -8.42 -4.32 3.97
C GLY A 469 -9.45 -3.47 4.73
N TRP A 470 -9.42 -2.13 4.59
CA TRP A 470 -10.32 -1.21 5.29
C TRP A 470 -11.78 -1.37 4.80
N ASN A 471 -12.75 -1.27 5.70
CA ASN A 471 -14.18 -1.45 5.39
C ASN A 471 -14.93 -0.11 5.46
N PHE A 472 -15.03 0.62 4.35
CA PHE A 472 -15.71 1.92 4.29
C PHE A 472 -16.22 2.27 2.88
N GLY A 473 -16.93 3.39 2.75
CA GLY A 473 -17.46 3.86 1.47
C GLY A 473 -18.65 3.05 0.97
N GLU A 474 -18.88 3.08 -0.33
CA GLU A 474 -20.02 2.43 -0.99
C GLU A 474 -19.92 0.90 -1.08
N VAL A 475 -18.74 0.34 -0.79
CA VAL A 475 -18.47 -1.10 -0.78
C VAL A 475 -18.66 -1.72 0.61
N ALA A 476 -18.79 -0.88 1.64
CA ALA A 476 -18.80 -1.31 3.03
C ALA A 476 -19.85 -2.40 3.29
N ASP A 477 -19.52 -3.31 4.19
CA ASP A 477 -20.40 -4.40 4.63
C ASP A 477 -20.94 -5.24 3.46
N ASN A 478 -20.07 -5.49 2.48
CA ASN A 478 -20.35 -6.25 1.26
C ASN A 478 -21.48 -5.66 0.40
N ALA A 479 -21.75 -4.35 0.48
CA ALA A 479 -22.86 -3.71 -0.22
C ALA A 479 -22.81 -3.87 -1.76
N ARG A 480 -21.62 -4.12 -2.32
CA ARG A 480 -21.39 -4.35 -3.75
C ARG A 480 -20.99 -5.80 -4.09
N GLY A 481 -20.99 -6.70 -3.11
CA GLY A 481 -20.42 -8.05 -3.19
C GLY A 481 -19.39 -8.24 -2.06
N GLU A 482 -18.94 -9.48 -1.84
CA GLU A 482 -17.92 -9.77 -0.82
C GLU A 482 -16.60 -9.05 -1.18
N ASN A 483 -16.30 -7.97 -0.47
CA ASN A 483 -15.12 -7.14 -0.71
C ASN A 483 -13.90 -7.61 0.10
N ALA A 484 -12.70 -7.25 -0.31
CA ALA A 484 -11.44 -7.75 0.25
C ALA A 484 -11.05 -7.02 1.55
N THR A 485 -11.93 -7.09 2.56
CA THR A 485 -11.70 -6.52 3.89
C THR A 485 -10.83 -7.43 4.76
N GLN A 486 -10.28 -6.90 5.85
CA GLN A 486 -9.54 -7.66 6.87
C GLN A 486 -10.27 -8.94 7.32
N LEU A 487 -11.57 -8.84 7.62
CA LEU A 487 -12.37 -9.99 8.07
C LEU A 487 -12.65 -10.98 6.94
N ASN A 488 -12.94 -10.48 5.74
CA ASN A 488 -13.28 -11.35 4.61
C ASN A 488 -12.06 -12.10 4.05
N LEU A 489 -10.84 -11.58 4.24
CA LEU A 489 -9.61 -12.18 3.72
C LEU A 489 -8.98 -13.24 4.64
N GLY A 490 -9.48 -13.44 5.86
CA GLY A 490 -8.99 -14.51 6.72
C GLY A 490 -9.08 -15.89 6.04
N GLY A 491 -7.96 -16.62 6.03
CA GLY A 491 -7.81 -17.93 5.40
C GLY A 491 -7.49 -17.91 3.90
N THR A 492 -7.17 -16.75 3.32
CA THR A 492 -6.77 -16.62 1.91
C THR A 492 -5.25 -16.62 1.71
N GLY A 493 -4.49 -16.39 2.78
CA GLY A 493 -3.05 -16.17 2.73
C GLY A 493 -2.63 -14.79 2.20
N ILE A 494 -3.57 -13.87 1.98
CA ILE A 494 -3.29 -12.49 1.56
C ILE A 494 -3.15 -11.61 2.79
N GLY A 495 -2.04 -10.87 2.89
CA GLY A 495 -1.74 -9.97 3.99
C GLY A 495 -2.68 -8.77 4.10
N THR A 496 -2.98 -8.34 5.32
CA THR A 496 -3.61 -7.05 5.58
C THR A 496 -2.90 -6.28 6.67
N PHE A 497 -2.79 -4.96 6.50
CA PHE A 497 -2.32 -4.06 7.57
C PHE A 497 -3.22 -4.20 8.81
N SER A 498 -2.61 -4.49 9.96
CA SER A 498 -3.32 -4.50 11.24
C SER A 498 -3.14 -3.17 11.96
N ASP A 499 -4.19 -2.37 11.93
CA ASP A 499 -4.36 -1.12 12.66
C ASP A 499 -4.51 -1.31 14.18
N ARG A 500 -4.81 -2.54 14.64
CA ARG A 500 -5.00 -2.85 16.08
C ARG A 500 -3.72 -2.66 16.87
N LEU A 501 -2.66 -3.36 16.46
CA LEU A 501 -1.35 -3.26 17.12
C LEU A 501 -0.78 -1.86 16.94
N ARG A 502 -0.92 -1.28 15.74
CA ARG A 502 -0.53 0.11 15.44
C ARG A 502 -1.05 1.08 16.50
N ASP A 503 -2.36 1.10 16.71
CA ASP A 503 -3.02 2.05 17.60
C ASP A 503 -2.75 1.76 19.07
N ALA A 504 -2.68 0.49 19.47
CA ALA A 504 -2.32 0.10 20.83
C ALA A 504 -0.89 0.52 21.21
N VAL A 505 0.05 0.39 20.26
CA VAL A 505 1.44 0.81 20.44
C VAL A 505 1.56 2.33 20.45
N ARG A 506 1.10 3.02 19.39
CA ARG A 506 1.23 4.48 19.22
C ARG A 506 0.35 5.28 20.18
N GLY A 507 -0.86 4.80 20.48
CA GLY A 507 -1.87 5.52 21.23
C GLY A 507 -2.81 6.36 20.38
N GLY A 508 -4.08 6.33 20.73
CA GLY A 508 -5.16 7.00 19.98
C GLY A 508 -5.48 6.26 18.69
N ASN A 509 -5.85 7.00 17.66
CA ASN A 509 -6.04 6.55 16.28
C ASN A 509 -5.84 7.75 15.33
N PRO A 510 -5.71 7.57 14.00
CA PRO A 510 -5.48 8.66 13.05
C PRO A 510 -6.53 9.79 13.06
N PHE A 511 -7.71 9.56 13.63
CA PHE A 511 -8.81 10.52 13.69
C PHE A 511 -9.13 11.01 15.12
N GLY A 512 -8.36 10.56 16.12
CA GLY A 512 -8.53 10.89 17.54
C GLY A 512 -7.73 12.11 17.98
N GLY A 513 -7.57 12.29 19.29
CA GLY A 513 -6.73 13.35 19.85
C GLY A 513 -5.24 13.11 19.57
N LEU A 514 -4.53 14.14 19.08
CA LEU A 514 -3.11 14.04 18.69
C LEU A 514 -2.20 13.52 19.82
N GLN A 515 -2.49 13.92 21.06
CA GLN A 515 -1.62 13.65 22.22
C GLN A 515 -2.10 12.50 23.11
N GLU A 516 -3.04 11.67 22.62
CA GLU A 516 -3.49 10.46 23.35
C GLU A 516 -2.38 9.41 23.39
N GLN A 517 -1.89 9.05 24.57
CA GLN A 517 -0.80 8.10 24.75
C GLN A 517 -1.19 6.64 24.48
N GLY A 518 -0.20 5.83 24.10
CA GLY A 518 -0.25 4.39 23.92
C GLY A 518 0.79 3.67 24.76
N PHE A 519 1.04 2.40 24.43
CA PHE A 519 1.95 1.54 25.20
C PHE A 519 3.37 2.11 25.28
N ILE A 520 3.95 2.58 24.17
CA ILE A 520 5.39 2.95 24.14
C ILE A 520 5.69 4.35 24.63
N ASN A 521 4.68 5.22 24.79
CA ASN A 521 4.90 6.65 25.08
C ASN A 521 4.22 7.11 26.37
N GLY A 522 3.91 6.18 27.27
CA GLY A 522 3.67 6.49 28.68
C GLY A 522 2.22 6.45 29.16
N LEU A 523 1.27 5.86 28.40
CA LEU A 523 -0.10 5.71 28.87
C LEU A 523 -0.10 5.05 30.26
N TYR A 524 -0.71 5.70 31.26
CA TYR A 524 -0.72 5.31 32.68
C TYR A 524 0.66 5.30 33.38
N VAL A 525 1.70 4.70 32.78
CA VAL A 525 3.03 4.51 33.41
C VAL A 525 3.88 5.79 33.46
N ASN A 526 3.67 6.72 32.53
CA ASN A 526 4.31 8.02 32.51
C ASN A 526 3.39 9.07 31.84
N PRO A 527 2.31 9.51 32.53
CA PRO A 527 1.25 10.32 31.91
C PRO A 527 1.73 11.71 31.47
N ASN A 528 1.36 12.14 30.28
CA ASN A 528 1.70 13.48 29.75
C ASN A 528 0.82 14.63 30.28
N GLY A 529 -0.16 14.33 31.13
CA GLY A 529 -1.12 15.29 31.68
C GLY A 529 -2.21 15.79 30.71
N ILE A 530 -2.20 15.31 29.46
CA ILE A 530 -3.11 15.72 28.38
C ILE A 530 -4.05 14.57 27.98
N THR A 531 -3.54 13.32 28.00
CA THR A 531 -4.30 12.11 27.72
C THR A 531 -5.59 12.08 28.57
N PRO A 532 -6.77 11.93 27.93
CA PRO A 532 -8.04 12.02 28.63
C PRO A 532 -8.28 10.85 29.60
N GLY A 533 -9.17 11.06 30.56
CA GLY A 533 -9.61 10.04 31.52
C GLY A 533 -8.89 10.08 32.88
N THR A 534 -9.48 9.41 33.87
CA THR A 534 -8.88 9.22 35.18
C THR A 534 -7.76 8.18 35.12
N GLU A 535 -6.90 8.14 36.15
CA GLU A 535 -5.85 7.11 36.29
C GLU A 535 -6.40 5.68 36.12
N ALA A 536 -7.56 5.38 36.71
CA ALA A 536 -8.21 4.08 36.57
C ALA A 536 -8.68 3.79 35.14
N GLN A 537 -9.12 4.81 34.40
CA GLN A 537 -9.51 4.69 32.99
C GLN A 537 -8.27 4.49 32.10
N GLN A 538 -7.19 5.22 32.35
CA GLN A 538 -5.93 5.07 31.63
C GLN A 538 -5.30 3.70 31.88
N LEU A 539 -5.34 3.19 33.12
CA LEU A 539 -4.92 1.83 33.45
C LEU A 539 -5.75 0.80 32.66
N ALA A 540 -7.08 0.92 32.71
CA ALA A 540 -7.97 0.00 31.98
C ALA A 540 -7.69 0.03 30.46
N GLN A 541 -7.37 1.19 29.91
CA GLN A 541 -6.99 1.36 28.51
C GLN A 541 -5.61 0.76 28.20
N LEU A 542 -4.61 0.96 29.05
CA LEU A 542 -3.28 0.34 28.90
C LEU A 542 -3.38 -1.18 28.94
N LEU A 543 -4.21 -1.73 29.84
CA LEU A 543 -4.44 -3.18 29.92
C LEU A 543 -5.18 -3.70 28.68
N LEU A 544 -6.09 -2.92 28.08
CA LEU A 544 -6.68 -3.25 26.78
C LEU A 544 -5.63 -3.28 25.66
N PHE A 545 -4.82 -2.23 25.58
CA PHE A 545 -3.76 -2.12 24.59
C PHE A 545 -2.73 -3.25 24.75
N SER A 546 -2.43 -3.66 25.98
CA SER A 546 -1.56 -4.81 26.23
C SER A 546 -2.15 -6.11 25.66
N ASP A 547 -3.47 -6.34 25.80
CA ASP A 547 -4.13 -7.50 25.17
C ASP A 547 -4.15 -7.39 23.64
N GLN A 548 -4.41 -6.21 23.08
CA GLN A 548 -4.36 -6.00 21.62
C GLN A 548 -2.94 -6.21 21.07
N ILE A 549 -1.89 -5.78 21.78
CA ILE A 549 -0.50 -6.02 21.42
C ILE A 549 -0.16 -7.51 21.50
N ARG A 550 -0.62 -8.23 22.54
CA ARG A 550 -0.45 -9.69 22.64
C ARG A 550 -1.08 -10.41 21.46
N VAL A 551 -2.28 -9.99 21.03
CA VAL A 551 -2.94 -10.55 19.85
C VAL A 551 -2.11 -10.29 18.60
N GLY A 552 -1.62 -9.07 18.39
CA GLY A 552 -0.75 -8.76 17.24
C GLY A 552 0.59 -9.53 17.27
N LEU A 553 1.26 -9.61 18.43
CA LEU A 553 2.48 -10.43 18.61
C LEU A 553 2.24 -11.91 18.23
N ALA A 554 1.03 -12.41 18.44
CA ALA A 554 0.59 -13.77 18.09
C ALA A 554 -0.03 -13.88 16.69
N GLY A 555 0.42 -13.07 15.72
CA GLY A 555 -0.01 -13.19 14.33
C GLY A 555 -1.39 -12.58 14.06
N ASN A 556 -1.93 -11.80 14.99
CA ASN A 556 -3.28 -11.23 14.98
C ASN A 556 -4.40 -12.26 14.76
N LEU A 557 -4.14 -13.50 15.18
CA LEU A 557 -4.98 -14.66 14.94
C LEU A 557 -6.30 -14.57 15.71
N ALA A 558 -7.41 -14.78 15.01
CA ALA A 558 -8.75 -14.75 15.60
C ALA A 558 -8.92 -15.81 16.70
N ALA A 559 -8.40 -17.02 16.46
CA ALA A 559 -8.58 -18.17 17.35
C ALA A 559 -7.50 -18.31 18.44
N TYR A 560 -6.43 -17.50 18.40
CA TYR A 560 -5.33 -17.63 19.36
C TYR A 560 -5.82 -17.37 20.79
N SER A 561 -5.67 -18.36 21.67
CA SER A 561 -6.16 -18.31 23.04
C SER A 561 -5.07 -17.97 24.05
N PHE A 562 -5.36 -17.04 24.96
CA PHE A 562 -4.47 -16.61 26.02
C PHE A 562 -5.25 -16.12 27.25
N THR A 563 -4.57 -15.91 28.38
CA THR A 563 -5.16 -15.29 29.56
C THR A 563 -5.27 -13.78 29.35
N GLY A 564 -6.49 -13.24 29.27
CA GLY A 564 -6.76 -11.83 29.09
C GLY A 564 -6.57 -10.99 30.36
N ARG A 565 -6.70 -9.67 30.24
CA ARG A 565 -6.55 -8.72 31.37
C ARG A 565 -7.50 -8.95 32.55
N ALA A 566 -8.63 -9.64 32.35
CA ALA A 566 -9.55 -9.98 33.45
C ALA A 566 -9.25 -11.33 34.10
N GLY A 567 -8.25 -12.07 33.60
CA GLY A 567 -7.80 -13.38 34.12
C GLY A 567 -8.55 -14.57 33.54
N ASP A 568 -9.47 -14.34 32.61
CA ASP A 568 -10.18 -15.33 31.83
C ASP A 568 -9.36 -15.78 30.61
N MET A 569 -9.55 -17.04 30.21
CA MET A 569 -9.06 -17.51 28.91
C MET A 569 -9.98 -16.96 27.82
N ILE A 570 -9.41 -16.16 26.92
CA ILE A 570 -10.09 -15.52 25.81
C ILE A 570 -9.36 -15.84 24.50
N THR A 571 -9.97 -15.52 23.36
CA THR A 571 -9.35 -15.60 22.04
C THR A 571 -9.01 -14.22 21.49
N GLY A 572 -8.18 -14.15 20.44
CA GLY A 572 -7.91 -12.88 19.75
C GLY A 572 -9.17 -12.18 19.24
N ALA A 573 -10.19 -12.94 18.83
CA ALA A 573 -11.48 -12.39 18.41
C ALA A 573 -12.32 -11.80 19.55
N ASP A 574 -12.10 -12.24 20.79
CA ASP A 574 -12.82 -11.73 21.96
C ASP A 574 -12.28 -10.36 22.44
N VAL A 575 -11.05 -10.00 22.04
CA VAL A 575 -10.44 -8.72 22.39
C VAL A 575 -11.07 -7.61 21.54
N PRO A 576 -11.67 -6.56 22.16
CA PRO A 576 -12.40 -5.55 21.41
C PRO A 576 -11.48 -4.52 20.75
N TYR A 577 -11.86 -4.04 19.56
CA TYR A 577 -11.25 -2.91 18.87
C TYR A 577 -12.28 -2.15 18.01
N GLY A 578 -12.69 -0.96 18.43
CA GLY A 578 -13.54 -0.07 17.60
C GLY A 578 -14.88 -0.67 17.14
N GLY A 579 -15.42 -1.67 17.83
CA GLY A 579 -16.64 -2.39 17.42
C GLY A 579 -16.38 -3.63 16.54
N SER A 580 -15.11 -3.92 16.24
CA SER A 580 -14.61 -5.11 15.56
C SER A 580 -13.74 -5.96 16.51
N PRO A 581 -13.48 -7.24 16.19
CA PRO A 581 -12.49 -8.03 16.91
C PRO A 581 -11.07 -7.51 16.64
N ALA A 582 -10.19 -7.66 17.64
CA ALA A 582 -8.77 -7.35 17.46
C ALA A 582 -8.11 -8.39 16.55
N GLY A 583 -8.23 -9.66 16.91
CA GLY A 583 -7.75 -10.78 16.09
C GLY A 583 -8.75 -11.14 15.00
N TYR A 584 -8.26 -11.27 13.77
CA TYR A 584 -9.10 -11.57 12.60
C TYR A 584 -8.44 -12.50 11.57
N THR A 585 -7.12 -12.68 11.63
CA THR A 585 -6.40 -13.56 10.69
C THR A 585 -6.63 -15.02 11.04
N LEU A 586 -6.45 -15.90 10.05
CA LEU A 586 -6.45 -17.35 10.24
C LEU A 586 -5.06 -17.98 10.07
N ASP A 587 -4.12 -17.19 9.55
CA ASP A 587 -2.72 -17.58 9.38
C ASP A 587 -1.80 -16.38 9.67
N PRO A 588 -0.63 -16.56 10.34
CA PRO A 588 0.30 -15.46 10.59
C PRO A 588 0.72 -14.71 9.32
N GLN A 589 0.84 -15.35 8.16
CA GLN A 589 1.18 -14.63 6.92
C GLN A 589 0.14 -13.58 6.51
N GLU A 590 -1.05 -13.57 7.09
CA GLU A 590 -2.11 -12.60 6.78
C GLU A 590 -1.97 -11.30 7.60
N HIS A 591 -1.04 -11.27 8.57
CA HIS A 591 -0.83 -10.15 9.47
C HIS A 591 0.37 -9.29 9.02
N ILE A 592 0.08 -8.14 8.40
CA ILE A 592 1.10 -7.11 8.20
C ILE A 592 1.20 -6.25 9.46
N VAL A 593 2.34 -6.32 10.13
CA VAL A 593 2.61 -5.69 11.42
C VAL A 593 3.27 -4.34 11.21
N TYR A 594 2.67 -3.25 11.68
CA TYR A 594 3.25 -1.91 11.52
C TYR A 594 2.83 -0.97 12.64
N ILE A 595 3.62 0.08 12.85
CA ILE A 595 3.31 1.19 13.75
C ILE A 595 3.62 2.55 13.14
N ASP A 596 4.08 2.61 11.89
CA ASP A 596 4.14 3.79 11.05
C ASP A 596 4.28 3.38 9.57
N LYS A 597 3.95 4.32 8.69
CA LYS A 597 3.90 4.16 7.23
C LYS A 597 4.04 5.57 6.62
N HIS A 598 4.03 5.68 5.30
CA HIS A 598 4.08 6.95 4.60
C HIS A 598 2.96 7.91 5.01
N ASP A 599 1.75 7.40 5.26
CA ASP A 599 0.55 8.12 5.69
C ASP A 599 0.50 8.31 7.22
N ASN A 600 -0.15 9.40 7.65
CA ASN A 600 -0.15 9.87 9.03
C ASN A 600 1.25 10.31 9.49
N GLU A 601 1.39 10.63 10.77
CA GLU A 601 2.67 11.03 11.34
C GLU A 601 3.65 9.84 11.41
N THR A 602 4.94 10.15 11.26
CA THR A 602 6.06 9.21 11.48
C THR A 602 6.09 8.75 12.95
N LEU A 603 6.73 7.59 13.23
CA LEU A 603 6.86 7.13 14.61
C LEU A 603 7.58 8.14 15.51
N PHE A 604 8.63 8.80 15.01
CA PHE A 604 9.36 9.82 15.76
C PHE A 604 8.45 10.99 16.12
N ASP A 605 7.72 11.53 15.14
CA ASP A 605 6.81 12.66 15.32
C ASP A 605 5.71 12.36 16.35
N ILE A 606 5.22 11.12 16.37
CA ILE A 606 4.22 10.66 17.33
C ILE A 606 4.74 10.62 18.74
N ILE A 607 5.96 10.14 18.92
CA ILE A 607 6.63 10.16 20.22
C ILE A 607 6.80 11.61 20.67
N GLN A 608 7.14 12.53 19.76
CA GLN A 608 7.20 13.97 20.09
C GLN A 608 5.85 14.53 20.51
N LEU A 609 4.76 14.15 19.84
CA LEU A 609 3.40 14.61 20.17
C LEU A 609 2.90 14.06 21.52
N LYS A 610 3.21 12.80 21.83
CA LYS A 610 2.52 12.04 22.88
C LYS A 610 3.32 11.85 24.16
N ALA A 611 4.64 11.72 24.10
CA ALA A 611 5.45 11.53 25.31
C ALA A 611 5.44 12.81 26.17
N PRO A 612 5.53 12.70 27.52
CA PRO A 612 5.63 13.87 28.39
C PRO A 612 6.76 14.80 27.95
N LEU A 613 6.53 16.11 27.99
CA LEU A 613 7.43 17.11 27.40
C LEU A 613 8.86 17.03 27.98
N GLU A 614 8.97 16.70 29.26
CA GLU A 614 10.22 16.54 30.01
C GLU A 614 10.98 15.24 29.72
N THR A 615 10.42 14.33 28.93
CA THR A 615 11.08 13.08 28.53
C THR A 615 12.34 13.40 27.72
N THR A 616 13.47 12.81 28.14
CA THR A 616 14.78 13.05 27.49
C THR A 616 14.82 12.48 26.07
N MET A 617 15.70 13.00 25.22
CA MET A 617 15.88 12.44 23.87
C MET A 617 16.31 10.96 23.91
N ALA A 618 17.21 10.59 24.84
CA ALA A 618 17.63 9.20 25.01
C ALA A 618 16.44 8.27 25.31
N ASP A 619 15.51 8.70 26.16
CA ASP A 619 14.30 7.94 26.45
C ASP A 619 13.34 7.91 25.26
N ARG A 620 13.21 9.00 24.49
CA ARG A 620 12.40 9.04 23.25
C ARG A 620 12.95 8.09 22.18
N VAL A 621 14.27 8.00 22.04
CA VAL A 621 14.93 7.00 21.18
C VAL A 621 14.63 5.59 21.68
N ARG A 622 14.60 5.37 23.00
CA ARG A 622 14.18 4.08 23.56
C ARG A 622 12.70 3.76 23.30
N MET A 623 11.82 4.76 23.35
CA MET A 623 10.40 4.58 22.96
C MET A 623 10.28 4.15 21.49
N GLN A 624 11.07 4.77 20.59
CA GLN A 624 11.17 4.37 19.18
C GLN A 624 11.65 2.92 19.08
N ASN A 625 12.78 2.60 19.71
CA ASN A 625 13.38 1.28 19.73
C ASN A 625 12.42 0.20 20.24
N LEU A 626 11.67 0.50 21.31
CA LEU A 626 10.65 -0.41 21.86
C LEU A 626 9.51 -0.65 20.87
N GLY A 627 9.05 0.39 20.17
CA GLY A 627 8.07 0.25 19.10
C GLY A 627 8.58 -0.67 17.98
N LEU A 628 9.79 -0.40 17.48
CA LEU A 628 10.43 -1.23 16.45
C LEU A 628 10.64 -2.68 16.91
N SER A 629 11.00 -2.91 18.18
CA SER A 629 11.12 -4.25 18.77
C SER A 629 9.80 -5.01 18.74
N ILE A 630 8.69 -4.35 19.10
CA ILE A 630 7.36 -4.99 19.10
C ILE A 630 7.02 -5.49 17.70
N ILE A 631 7.25 -4.67 16.67
CA ILE A 631 7.01 -5.10 15.28
C ILE A 631 7.94 -6.25 14.90
N THR A 632 9.24 -6.09 15.13
CA THR A 632 10.28 -7.00 14.63
C THR A 632 10.16 -8.41 15.22
N LEU A 633 9.69 -8.51 16.46
CA LEU A 633 9.57 -9.77 17.18
C LEU A 633 8.13 -10.34 17.18
N SER A 634 7.19 -9.71 16.47
CA SER A 634 5.84 -10.26 16.22
C SER A 634 5.88 -11.42 15.23
N GLN A 635 4.96 -12.38 15.41
CA GLN A 635 4.59 -13.31 14.33
C GLN A 635 3.87 -12.55 13.20
N GLY A 636 3.93 -13.12 11.99
CA GLY A 636 3.45 -12.47 10.77
C GLY A 636 4.56 -11.69 10.06
N VAL A 637 4.19 -10.68 9.28
CA VAL A 637 5.08 -9.96 8.35
C VAL A 637 5.33 -8.53 8.84
N PRO A 638 6.50 -8.23 9.43
CA PRO A 638 6.89 -6.89 9.83
C PRO A 638 6.97 -5.91 8.67
N PHE A 639 6.51 -4.68 8.92
CA PHE A 639 6.53 -3.59 7.97
C PHE A 639 7.05 -2.32 8.66
N TYR A 640 7.94 -1.61 7.96
CA TYR A 640 8.62 -0.42 8.46
C TYR A 640 8.55 0.70 7.41
N HIS A 641 8.26 1.91 7.87
CA HIS A 641 8.39 3.11 7.04
C HIS A 641 9.87 3.49 6.92
N ALA A 642 10.32 3.82 5.70
CA ALA A 642 11.70 4.20 5.48
C ALA A 642 12.09 5.40 6.32
N GLY A 643 13.23 5.30 6.97
CA GLY A 643 13.77 6.28 7.88
C GLY A 643 13.29 6.11 9.33
N GLY A 644 12.27 5.29 9.61
CA GLY A 644 11.82 4.99 10.97
C GLY A 644 12.91 4.32 11.83
N ASP A 645 13.86 3.64 11.20
CA ASP A 645 15.07 3.07 11.79
C ASP A 645 16.22 4.07 12.00
N MET A 646 16.01 5.33 11.60
CA MET A 646 16.92 6.46 11.81
C MET A 646 16.17 7.70 12.32
N LEU A 647 15.10 7.48 13.09
CA LEU A 647 14.32 8.54 13.74
C LEU A 647 13.65 9.55 12.79
N ARG A 648 13.33 9.19 11.54
CA ARG A 648 12.75 10.09 10.54
C ARG A 648 11.58 10.88 11.10
N SER A 649 11.61 12.17 10.84
CA SER A 649 10.54 13.13 11.06
C SER A 649 10.06 13.69 9.72
N LYS A 650 8.80 14.11 9.68
CA LYS A 650 8.26 14.98 8.62
C LYS A 650 7.83 16.32 9.19
N SER A 651 8.48 16.75 10.27
CA SER A 651 8.16 17.96 11.02
C SER A 651 6.69 18.01 11.44
N LEU A 652 6.16 16.88 11.93
CA LEU A 652 4.77 16.68 12.37
C LEU A 652 3.73 16.70 11.23
N ASP A 653 4.12 16.58 9.96
CA ASP A 653 3.16 16.47 8.87
C ASP A 653 2.42 15.12 8.89
N ARG A 654 1.09 15.16 9.00
CA ARG A 654 0.25 13.95 8.98
C ARG A 654 -0.08 13.45 7.57
N ASN A 655 0.07 14.28 6.54
CA ASN A 655 -0.33 13.90 5.18
C ASN A 655 0.58 14.58 4.15
N SER A 656 1.77 14.00 4.00
CA SER A 656 2.89 14.62 3.30
C SER A 656 2.97 14.27 1.81
N TYR A 657 1.88 13.79 1.22
CA TYR A 657 1.82 13.33 -0.17
C TYR A 657 2.25 14.38 -1.19
N ASN A 658 2.03 15.65 -0.87
CA ASN A 658 2.32 16.81 -1.72
C ASN A 658 2.96 17.93 -0.88
N SER A 659 3.88 17.53 0.01
CA SER A 659 4.64 18.44 0.88
C SER A 659 6.07 18.68 0.38
N GLY A 660 6.43 18.13 -0.78
CA GLY A 660 7.74 18.34 -1.40
C GLY A 660 8.89 17.62 -0.69
N ASP A 661 10.08 17.78 -1.25
CA ASP A 661 11.33 17.18 -0.73
C ASP A 661 11.66 17.69 0.69
N TRP A 662 11.31 18.94 0.99
CA TRP A 662 11.68 19.59 2.25
C TRP A 662 11.15 18.86 3.50
N TYR A 663 9.89 18.45 3.48
CA TYR A 663 9.28 17.72 4.61
C TYR A 663 9.52 16.20 4.53
N ASN A 664 9.80 15.65 3.34
CA ASN A 664 9.96 14.20 3.15
C ASN A 664 11.42 13.72 3.12
N ALA A 665 12.41 14.61 3.12
CA ALA A 665 13.84 14.31 3.02
C ALA A 665 14.32 13.17 3.94
N LEU A 666 15.16 12.29 3.39
CA LEU A 666 15.91 11.25 4.10
C LEU A 666 17.40 11.54 4.00
N ASP A 667 18.06 11.73 5.14
CA ASP A 667 19.51 11.95 5.22
C ASP A 667 20.25 10.67 5.60
N TRP A 668 20.73 9.95 4.58
CA TRP A 668 21.53 8.72 4.75
C TRP A 668 22.93 8.96 5.34
N GLY A 669 23.36 10.22 5.46
CA GLY A 669 24.55 10.61 6.22
C GLY A 669 24.32 10.63 7.73
N TYR A 670 23.07 10.43 8.18
CA TYR A 670 22.65 10.39 9.57
C TYR A 670 22.92 11.70 10.34
N ALA A 671 23.07 12.84 9.65
CA ALA A 671 23.39 14.11 10.30
C ALA A 671 22.14 14.81 10.85
N ASP A 672 20.99 14.60 10.21
CA ASP A 672 19.70 15.19 10.58
C ASP A 672 18.56 14.17 10.36
N ASN A 673 17.53 14.17 11.20
CA ASN A 673 16.36 13.29 11.05
C ASN A 673 15.15 14.00 10.40
N ASN A 674 15.33 15.22 9.93
CA ASN A 674 14.34 16.13 9.37
C ASN A 674 13.34 16.76 10.38
N TRP A 675 13.62 16.71 11.70
CA TRP A 675 12.83 17.40 12.73
C TRP A 675 13.09 18.92 12.73
N GLY A 676 12.03 19.71 12.97
CA GLY A 676 12.14 21.17 13.08
C GLY A 676 12.33 21.86 11.73
N LYS A 677 11.60 21.42 10.70
CA LYS A 677 11.63 21.95 9.33
C LYS A 677 10.53 22.97 9.08
N GLY A 678 10.04 23.63 10.12
CA GLY A 678 8.87 24.51 10.07
C GLY A 678 7.59 23.75 10.35
N LEU A 679 6.51 24.51 10.55
CA LEU A 679 5.16 23.95 10.64
C LEU A 679 4.80 23.29 9.29
N PRO A 680 4.17 22.11 9.30
CA PRO A 680 3.83 21.36 8.08
C PRO A 680 2.73 22.06 7.28
N LEU A 681 2.32 21.55 6.11
CA LEU A 681 1.40 22.26 5.23
C LEU A 681 0.05 22.56 5.90
N SER A 682 -0.42 23.81 5.76
CA SER A 682 -1.63 24.30 6.42
C SER A 682 -2.91 23.60 5.99
N SER A 683 -2.99 23.04 4.78
CA SER A 683 -4.18 22.38 4.25
C SER A 683 -4.71 21.27 5.16
N ASP A 684 -3.80 20.53 5.80
CA ASP A 684 -4.14 19.39 6.64
C ASP A 684 -3.78 19.58 8.12
N ASN A 685 -2.91 20.54 8.45
CA ASN A 685 -2.28 20.62 9.76
C ASN A 685 -2.57 21.91 10.53
N GLN A 686 -3.14 22.96 9.91
CA GLN A 686 -3.30 24.28 10.54
C GLN A 686 -4.05 24.24 11.87
N GLY A 687 -5.05 23.37 11.99
CA GLY A 687 -5.82 23.19 13.23
C GLY A 687 -4.98 22.73 14.42
N ASN A 688 -3.83 22.11 14.17
CA ASN A 688 -2.96 21.50 15.17
C ASN A 688 -1.72 22.34 15.50
N TYR A 689 -1.52 23.50 14.85
CA TYR A 689 -0.32 24.32 15.03
C TYR A 689 -0.10 24.79 16.47
N GLY A 690 -1.18 25.00 17.24
CA GLY A 690 -1.07 25.35 18.66
C GLY A 690 -0.36 24.30 19.50
N VAL A 691 -0.39 23.02 19.07
CA VAL A 691 0.35 21.91 19.68
C VAL A 691 1.72 21.76 19.03
N MET A 692 1.80 21.84 17.70
CA MET A 692 3.03 21.58 16.94
C MET A 692 4.11 22.64 17.17
N GLN A 693 3.75 23.93 17.15
CA GLN A 693 4.70 25.04 17.22
C GLN A 693 5.60 25.00 18.46
N PRO A 694 5.09 24.86 19.71
CA PRO A 694 5.95 24.81 20.89
C PRO A 694 6.86 23.57 20.92
N LEU A 695 6.46 22.46 20.31
CA LEU A 695 7.31 21.26 20.20
C LEU A 695 8.47 21.50 19.23
N LEU A 696 8.17 22.03 18.04
CA LEU A 696 9.19 22.34 17.02
C LEU A 696 10.17 23.44 17.48
N ALA A 697 9.70 24.36 18.32
CA ALA A 697 10.54 25.42 18.89
C ALA A 697 11.51 24.90 19.98
N ASN A 698 11.29 23.70 20.51
CA ASN A 698 12.10 23.14 21.60
C ASN A 698 13.36 22.44 21.05
N PRO A 699 14.57 23.00 21.26
CA PRO A 699 15.80 22.40 20.77
C PRO A 699 16.13 21.04 21.41
N ASP A 700 15.61 20.75 22.60
CA ASP A 700 15.83 19.47 23.30
C ASP A 700 15.10 18.29 22.61
N LEU A 701 14.14 18.58 21.71
CA LEU A 701 13.41 17.58 20.94
C LEU A 701 14.05 17.27 19.57
N LYS A 702 15.19 17.89 19.25
CA LYS A 702 15.96 17.55 18.05
C LYS A 702 17.01 16.48 18.38
N PRO A 703 17.00 15.30 17.71
CA PRO A 703 17.99 14.28 17.98
C PRO A 703 19.35 14.67 17.41
N THR A 704 20.41 14.15 18.02
CA THR A 704 21.77 14.25 17.51
C THR A 704 22.09 13.10 16.56
N GLN A 705 23.17 13.22 15.79
CA GLN A 705 23.68 12.11 14.97
C GLN A 705 23.96 10.84 15.80
N ALA A 706 24.38 10.98 17.06
CA ALA A 706 24.62 9.83 17.94
C ALA A 706 23.30 9.11 18.28
N ASP A 707 22.22 9.86 18.49
CA ASP A 707 20.88 9.31 18.74
C ASP A 707 20.37 8.54 17.51
N ILE A 708 20.55 9.11 16.31
CA ILE A 708 20.18 8.49 15.04
C ILE A 708 20.96 7.18 14.83
N LEU A 709 22.29 7.21 14.99
CA LEU A 709 23.14 6.02 14.83
C LEU A 709 22.85 4.93 15.87
N ALA A 710 22.45 5.31 17.09
CA ALA A 710 22.02 4.36 18.11
C ALA A 710 20.72 3.63 17.71
N ASN A 711 19.76 4.33 17.10
CA ASN A 711 18.54 3.73 16.57
C ASN A 711 18.84 2.79 15.37
N VAL A 712 19.72 3.21 14.45
CA VAL A 712 20.16 2.37 13.32
C VAL A 712 20.83 1.07 13.80
N ALA A 713 21.71 1.17 14.80
CA ALA A 713 22.36 -0.01 15.39
C ALA A 713 21.35 -0.96 16.04
N HIS A 714 20.47 -0.42 16.89
CA HIS A 714 19.41 -1.19 17.55
C HIS A 714 18.50 -1.90 16.55
N PHE A 715 18.08 -1.23 15.48
CA PHE A 715 17.20 -1.82 14.49
C PHE A 715 17.85 -3.01 13.76
N ARG A 716 19.13 -2.88 13.38
CA ARG A 716 19.88 -3.97 12.75
C ARG A 716 20.08 -5.15 13.71
N GLU A 717 20.36 -4.87 14.98
CA GLU A 717 20.46 -5.91 16.02
C GLU A 717 19.14 -6.67 16.18
N LEU A 718 17.99 -5.99 16.17
CA LEU A 718 16.68 -6.63 16.24
C LEU A 718 16.37 -7.51 15.02
N LEU A 719 16.71 -7.06 13.81
CA LEU A 719 16.58 -7.89 12.61
C LEU A 719 17.42 -9.16 12.76
N GLN A 720 18.67 -9.04 13.22
CA GLN A 720 19.52 -10.20 13.49
C GLN A 720 18.91 -11.14 14.53
N VAL A 721 18.25 -10.62 15.57
CA VAL A 721 17.51 -11.43 16.56
C VAL A 721 16.30 -12.13 15.93
N ARG A 722 15.52 -11.46 15.08
CA ARG A 722 14.38 -12.09 14.38
C ARG A 722 14.85 -13.26 13.50
N TYR A 723 15.95 -13.06 12.78
CA TYR A 723 16.47 -14.05 11.84
C TYR A 723 17.41 -15.08 12.46
N SER A 724 17.78 -14.95 13.74
CA SER A 724 18.57 -15.97 14.46
C SER A 724 17.75 -17.22 14.80
N SER A 725 16.42 -17.13 14.78
CA SER A 725 15.52 -18.23 15.17
C SER A 725 14.29 -18.29 14.25
N PRO A 726 13.85 -19.48 13.80
CA PRO A 726 12.56 -19.65 13.14
C PRO A 726 11.37 -19.48 14.10
N LEU A 727 11.58 -19.49 15.41
CA LEU A 727 10.49 -19.33 16.38
C LEU A 727 9.85 -17.94 16.35
N PHE A 728 10.54 -16.92 15.82
CA PHE A 728 9.95 -15.59 15.56
C PHE A 728 9.10 -15.54 14.28
N ARG A 729 9.10 -16.61 13.49
CA ARG A 729 8.55 -16.71 12.13
C ARG A 729 7.81 -18.04 11.93
N LEU A 730 6.95 -18.38 12.87
CA LEU A 730 6.14 -19.60 12.81
C LEU A 730 5.14 -19.49 11.66
N GLN A 731 4.99 -20.58 10.90
CA GLN A 731 4.33 -20.56 9.58
C GLN A 731 2.85 -20.94 9.63
N THR A 732 2.32 -21.25 10.81
CA THR A 732 0.92 -21.69 10.93
C THR A 732 0.30 -21.21 12.24
N ALA A 733 -1.02 -21.03 12.22
CA ALA A 733 -1.77 -20.71 13.43
C ALA A 733 -1.62 -21.77 14.54
N GLU A 734 -1.47 -23.06 14.18
CA GLU A 734 -1.27 -24.14 15.15
C GLU A 734 0.09 -24.04 15.85
N GLN A 735 1.15 -23.77 15.10
CA GLN A 735 2.47 -23.52 15.68
C GLN A 735 2.45 -22.31 16.60
N VAL A 736 1.85 -21.19 16.17
CA VAL A 736 1.70 -20.00 17.01
C VAL A 736 0.92 -20.34 18.29
N GLN A 737 -0.20 -21.06 18.18
CA GLN A 737 -1.03 -21.43 19.33
C GLN A 737 -0.29 -22.32 20.35
N THR A 738 0.60 -23.21 19.90
CA THR A 738 1.25 -24.21 20.75
C THR A 738 2.61 -23.77 21.26
N MET A 739 3.33 -22.95 20.52
CA MET A 739 4.71 -22.54 20.82
C MET A 739 4.80 -21.13 21.41
N LEU A 740 3.86 -20.24 21.09
CA LEU A 740 3.81 -18.88 21.63
C LEU A 740 2.92 -18.81 22.87
N GLY A 741 3.41 -18.12 23.91
CA GLY A 741 2.67 -17.90 25.15
C GLY A 741 2.96 -16.53 25.78
N PHE A 742 2.16 -16.18 26.79
CA PHE A 742 2.33 -14.92 27.56
C PHE A 742 2.26 -15.19 29.06
N LEU A 743 3.20 -14.62 29.83
CA LEU A 743 3.28 -14.82 31.29
C LEU A 743 2.61 -13.68 32.08
N ASN A 744 3.12 -12.44 31.97
CA ASN A 744 2.58 -11.25 32.66
C ASN A 744 1.18 -10.88 32.14
N THR A 745 0.14 -11.56 32.63
CA THR A 745 -1.26 -11.50 32.20
C THR A 745 -2.21 -11.46 33.39
N GLY A 746 -3.51 -11.33 33.14
CA GLY A 746 -4.53 -11.27 34.21
C GLY A 746 -4.63 -9.89 34.91
N PRO A 747 -5.48 -9.79 35.94
CA PRO A 747 -5.79 -8.53 36.60
C PRO A 747 -4.63 -7.97 37.44
N ASP A 748 -3.71 -8.84 37.86
CA ASP A 748 -2.55 -8.50 38.70
C ASP A 748 -1.26 -8.29 37.88
N GLN A 749 -1.36 -8.22 36.54
CA GLN A 749 -0.21 -8.01 35.66
C GLN A 749 0.49 -6.69 35.98
N THR A 750 1.81 -6.66 35.84
CA THR A 750 2.58 -5.40 35.92
C THR A 750 2.24 -4.54 34.69
N PRO A 751 1.61 -3.36 34.85
CA PRO A 751 1.25 -2.53 33.71
C PRO A 751 2.50 -2.07 32.94
N GLY A 752 2.41 -1.98 31.61
CA GLY A 752 3.54 -1.56 30.77
C GLY A 752 4.63 -2.64 30.59
N LEU A 753 4.40 -3.88 31.05
CA LEU A 753 5.28 -5.01 30.77
C LEU A 753 4.52 -6.06 29.94
N ILE A 754 5.11 -6.52 28.84
CA ILE A 754 4.65 -7.73 28.13
C ILE A 754 5.80 -8.75 28.18
N VAL A 755 5.46 -9.99 28.56
CA VAL A 755 6.42 -11.12 28.60
C VAL A 755 5.90 -12.20 27.66
N MET A 756 6.55 -12.34 26.51
CA MET A 756 6.26 -13.33 25.48
C MET A 756 7.23 -14.50 25.61
N THR A 757 6.75 -15.72 25.45
CA THR A 757 7.57 -16.94 25.41
C THR A 757 7.38 -17.63 24.07
N LEU A 758 8.46 -18.16 23.52
CA LEU A 758 8.46 -19.05 22.37
C LEU A 758 9.14 -20.35 22.79
N THR A 759 8.46 -21.48 22.69
CA THR A 759 8.98 -22.79 23.10
C THR A 759 9.00 -23.72 21.91
N ASP A 760 10.16 -24.28 21.60
CA ASP A 760 10.30 -25.17 20.46
C ASP A 760 9.78 -26.57 20.81
N SER A 761 8.53 -26.84 20.43
CA SER A 761 7.89 -28.14 20.67
C SER A 761 7.99 -29.09 19.47
N GLU A 762 8.47 -28.62 18.31
CA GLU A 762 8.58 -29.39 17.07
C GLU A 762 10.03 -29.60 16.61
N ASN A 763 11.02 -29.06 17.33
CA ASN A 763 12.44 -29.03 16.94
C ASN A 763 12.66 -28.24 15.64
N LEU A 764 12.04 -27.07 15.54
CA LEU A 764 12.22 -26.12 14.44
C LEU A 764 13.57 -25.39 14.55
N ASP A 765 14.03 -25.13 15.77
CA ASP A 765 15.22 -24.36 16.08
C ASP A 765 16.31 -25.27 16.64
N ALA A 766 17.43 -25.35 15.92
CA ALA A 766 18.57 -26.17 16.36
C ALA A 766 19.44 -25.50 17.43
N GLU A 767 19.27 -24.19 17.68
CA GLU A 767 20.05 -23.42 18.64
C GLU A 767 19.31 -23.20 19.96
N TYR A 768 17.99 -22.95 19.93
CA TYR A 768 17.24 -22.51 21.10
C TYR A 768 15.98 -23.35 21.36
N ALA A 769 15.93 -24.02 22.51
CA ALA A 769 14.75 -24.74 22.97
C ALA A 769 13.64 -23.81 23.48
N GLN A 770 14.01 -22.61 23.96
CA GLN A 770 13.06 -21.61 24.43
C GLN A 770 13.62 -20.20 24.31
N ILE A 771 12.76 -19.25 23.97
CA ILE A 771 13.03 -17.81 23.96
C ILE A 771 12.03 -17.09 24.85
N VAL A 772 12.50 -16.13 25.65
CA VAL A 772 11.65 -15.26 26.47
C VAL A 772 11.96 -13.81 26.13
N VAL A 773 10.93 -13.07 25.68
CA VAL A 773 11.03 -11.66 25.31
C VAL A 773 10.28 -10.81 26.31
N LEU A 774 10.94 -9.81 26.88
CA LEU A 774 10.37 -8.84 27.80
C LEU A 774 10.36 -7.46 27.13
N PHE A 775 9.17 -6.90 26.95
CA PHE A 775 8.96 -5.52 26.49
C PHE A 775 8.62 -4.65 27.68
N ASN A 776 9.59 -3.91 28.21
CA ASN A 776 9.38 -3.00 29.34
C ASN A 776 9.14 -1.56 28.84
N ALA A 777 7.90 -1.09 28.92
CA ALA A 777 7.51 0.30 28.62
C ALA A 777 7.51 1.22 29.85
N GLN A 778 7.87 0.71 31.04
CA GLN A 778 7.97 1.54 32.23
C GLN A 778 9.17 2.49 32.15
N PRO A 779 9.10 3.67 32.79
CA PRO A 779 10.23 4.59 32.90
C PRO A 779 11.30 4.09 33.89
N ASP A 780 11.07 2.96 34.56
CA ASP A 780 11.95 2.36 35.55
C ASP A 780 12.32 0.91 35.18
N THR A 781 13.36 0.40 35.84
CA THR A 781 13.71 -1.03 35.78
C THR A 781 12.59 -1.87 36.39
N VAL A 782 12.18 -2.93 35.69
CA VAL A 782 11.17 -3.88 36.15
C VAL A 782 11.82 -5.20 36.52
N THR A 783 11.37 -5.80 37.62
CA THR A 783 11.66 -7.19 37.97
C THR A 783 10.43 -8.04 37.78
N PHE A 784 10.55 -9.16 37.07
CA PHE A 784 9.46 -10.10 36.83
C PHE A 784 9.92 -11.51 37.18
N ALA A 785 9.15 -12.23 37.99
CA ALA A 785 9.49 -13.59 38.41
C ALA A 785 8.43 -14.57 37.95
N ASP A 786 8.86 -15.70 37.40
CA ASP A 786 7.99 -16.81 37.03
C ASP A 786 8.52 -18.13 37.62
N ALA A 787 7.67 -18.82 38.38
CA ALA A 787 8.05 -20.04 39.07
C ALA A 787 8.31 -21.21 38.11
N GLY A 788 7.74 -21.18 36.90
CA GLY A 788 7.97 -22.18 35.85
C GLY A 788 9.34 -22.08 35.19
N LEU A 789 10.06 -20.97 35.41
CA LEU A 789 11.40 -20.74 34.87
C LEU A 789 12.50 -20.90 35.94
N VAL A 790 12.17 -21.31 37.16
CA VAL A 790 13.19 -21.67 38.17
C VAL A 790 14.05 -22.81 37.63
N ASP A 791 15.36 -22.73 37.88
CA ASP A 791 16.41 -23.62 37.37
C ASP A 791 16.62 -23.59 35.84
N ALA A 792 15.91 -22.72 35.09
CA ALA A 792 16.19 -22.53 33.67
C ALA A 792 17.57 -21.91 33.45
N ALA A 793 18.29 -22.35 32.42
CA ALA A 793 19.61 -21.82 32.06
C ALA A 793 19.51 -20.68 31.03
N LEU A 794 18.54 -19.79 31.20
CA LEU A 794 18.32 -18.66 30.29
C LEU A 794 19.48 -17.66 30.35
N THR A 795 19.90 -17.19 29.19
CA THR A 795 20.95 -16.15 29.04
C THR A 795 20.45 -15.05 28.13
N LEU A 796 20.96 -13.83 28.28
CA LEU A 796 20.66 -12.74 27.36
C LEU A 796 21.11 -13.15 25.94
N HIS A 797 20.25 -12.92 24.94
CA HIS A 797 20.52 -13.28 23.55
C HIS A 797 21.88 -12.75 23.12
N PRO A 798 22.73 -13.54 22.42
CA PRO A 798 24.11 -13.16 22.11
C PRO A 798 24.26 -11.79 21.42
N VAL A 799 23.36 -11.47 20.49
CA VAL A 799 23.30 -10.15 19.84
C VAL A 799 23.10 -9.02 20.86
N LEU A 800 22.16 -9.18 21.80
CA LEU A 800 21.88 -8.15 22.82
C LEU A 800 22.97 -8.07 23.89
N ALA A 801 23.61 -9.20 24.22
CA ALA A 801 24.79 -9.22 25.11
C ALA A 801 25.99 -8.49 24.50
N ALA A 802 26.07 -8.41 23.17
CA ALA A 802 27.08 -7.67 22.41
C ALA A 802 26.57 -6.32 21.86
N SER A 803 25.37 -5.89 22.26
CA SER A 803 24.69 -4.72 21.70
C SER A 803 25.50 -3.43 21.82
N ALA A 804 25.33 -2.50 20.89
CA ALA A 804 25.82 -1.13 21.06
C ALA A 804 25.14 -0.39 22.23
N ASP A 805 23.93 -0.82 22.62
CA ASP A 805 23.22 -0.29 23.79
C ASP A 805 23.72 -0.95 25.09
N SER A 806 24.51 -0.21 25.87
CA SER A 806 24.99 -0.69 27.17
C SER A 806 23.88 -0.94 28.19
N MET A 807 22.68 -0.36 28.03
CA MET A 807 21.59 -0.58 28.97
C MET A 807 21.00 -1.98 28.83
N VAL A 808 20.69 -2.45 27.61
CA VAL A 808 20.12 -3.80 27.43
C VAL A 808 21.06 -4.89 27.93
N GLN A 809 22.39 -4.67 27.85
CA GLN A 809 23.40 -5.57 28.41
C GLN A 809 23.29 -5.76 29.93
N THR A 810 22.67 -4.81 30.65
CA THR A 810 22.44 -4.93 32.09
C THR A 810 21.23 -5.78 32.45
N SER A 811 20.48 -6.28 31.45
CA SER A 811 19.36 -7.19 31.69
C SER A 811 19.86 -8.54 32.20
N THR A 812 19.26 -9.05 33.28
CA THR A 812 19.71 -10.28 33.93
C THR A 812 18.58 -11.26 34.17
N PHE A 813 18.92 -12.55 34.25
CA PHE A 813 18.04 -13.60 34.72
C PHE A 813 18.68 -14.34 35.91
N ASP A 814 17.98 -14.42 37.04
CA ASP A 814 18.36 -15.23 38.19
C ASP A 814 17.63 -16.57 38.15
N ALA A 815 18.35 -17.63 37.77
CA ALA A 815 17.81 -18.98 37.67
C ALA A 815 17.32 -19.54 39.02
N THR A 816 17.84 -19.06 40.16
CA THR A 816 17.46 -19.59 41.47
C THR A 816 16.06 -19.14 41.89
N THR A 817 15.60 -18.01 41.37
CA THR A 817 14.29 -17.43 41.67
C THR A 817 13.40 -17.30 40.43
N GLY A 818 13.89 -17.65 39.24
CA GLY A 818 13.18 -17.46 37.98
C GLY A 818 12.91 -15.98 37.68
N THR A 819 13.79 -15.08 38.10
CA THR A 819 13.55 -13.63 38.09
C THR A 819 14.35 -12.92 37.01
N PHE A 820 13.66 -12.20 36.13
CA PHE A 820 14.23 -11.25 35.18
C PHE A 820 14.36 -9.86 35.82
N SER A 821 15.40 -9.13 35.44
CA SER A 821 15.51 -7.68 35.65
C SER A 821 15.78 -7.01 34.30
N VAL A 822 14.90 -6.08 33.90
CA VAL A 822 14.95 -5.41 32.59
C VAL A 822 14.90 -3.90 32.81
N PRO A 823 15.86 -3.12 32.27
CA PRO A 823 15.87 -1.66 32.43
C PRO A 823 14.65 -0.97 31.83
N ALA A 824 14.49 0.32 32.16
CA ALA A 824 13.44 1.18 31.63
C ALA A 824 13.44 1.18 30.09
N LEU A 825 12.25 1.26 29.49
CA LEU A 825 12.06 1.43 28.03
C LEU A 825 12.94 0.49 27.20
N THR A 826 12.98 -0.79 27.56
CA THR A 826 13.94 -1.77 27.00
C THR A 826 13.22 -3.04 26.58
N THR A 827 13.61 -3.56 25.42
CA THR A 827 13.30 -4.93 25.01
C THR A 827 14.49 -5.82 25.33
N ALA A 828 14.29 -6.87 26.12
CA ALA A 828 15.31 -7.88 26.40
C ALA A 828 14.83 -9.24 25.91
N VAL A 829 15.71 -9.95 25.21
CA VAL A 829 15.47 -11.30 24.68
C VAL A 829 16.41 -12.25 25.39
N PHE A 830 15.87 -13.26 26.06
CA PHE A 830 16.62 -14.31 26.72
C PHE A 830 16.40 -15.62 25.98
N VAL A 831 17.45 -16.42 25.86
CA VAL A 831 17.44 -17.70 25.15
C VAL A 831 17.91 -18.83 26.06
N LEU A 832 17.26 -19.98 25.91
CA LEU A 832 17.64 -21.25 26.50
C LEU A 832 18.24 -22.09 25.37
N PRO A 833 19.56 -22.35 25.37
CA PRO A 833 20.18 -23.18 24.35
C PRO A 833 19.55 -24.57 24.29
N ASP A 834 19.34 -25.10 23.09
CA ASP A 834 19.01 -26.51 22.93
C ASP A 834 20.25 -27.36 23.29
N VAL A 835 20.08 -28.27 24.23
CA VAL A 835 21.16 -29.17 24.68
C VAL A 835 20.86 -30.54 24.07
N GLN A 836 21.12 -30.68 22.77
CA GLN A 836 21.06 -32.00 22.11
C GLN A 836 22.19 -32.93 22.57
#